data_AF-A0A4R1N8J9-F1
#
_entry.id   AF-A0A4R1N8J9-F1
#
_cell.length_a   1.000
_cell.length_b   1.000
_cell.length_c   1.000
_cell.angle_alpha   90.00
_cell.angle_beta   90.00
_cell.angle_gamma   90.00
#
_symmetry.space_group_name_H-M   'P 1'
#
loop_
_entity.id
_entity.type
_entity.pdbx_description
1 polymer ?
#
loop_
_entity_poly.entity_id
_entity_poly.type
_entity_poly.pdbx_seq_one_letter_code
_entity_poly.pdbx_strand_id
1 'polypeptide(L)'
;MCFMCEATGTYDPSRHFQEGLVPTALPDSAVITEGSDAPSTTGTPYTLSAGDRFNGSISYGGDFDVVRIALVEGETYTFTLTGGSLNDSVLALYSSGTQRLDYSIDAGSGQTATITYTALYTGTYYLSAQGYYSSDVGSYAIATSGVPKPAPTNGSLDQLARYLTDGYWQDTGRSARSFDTSGSNQITVDITKLTAEGQQLARWAFEIWESAIDVNFVETGLGSGSRIDFDDVSAGAFANSVVFGDTISRSWINVSTDWLTQAGTKIGTYSLQTFVHEIGHALGLGHQGSYNGAATYGYGTDETFTNDSWQMSVMSYFSQNNNHTTDASFGFVSSLMLADILAGQTLYGASTATNGNTTWGANTNLSGYWATLFGELFDGVDSADVANNAQVFTIYDNGGNDTFDLSSSTFNNRIDMNDETFSDLNGGTKNLAIARGTIIENFIGGSGADTVQGNEAANNIAGGNGNDSLLAGMGNDTLLGGDGSDRMFGGLNADRLEGGDGKDVLRGDAGYDMLVGGSGADILHGGNGNDSAFGGMGQDRFWGGNGNDSFVGGNGNDKAFGQGGDDILQGGNGADSLTGGNGFDTLTGGVGNDLLSGGGNGDTFIFQSAHGNDTITDFNEGNDLEKIDLSAIAGVSDINDLLTNHILSSAGGNVVIDTGAGTITLQGVNLAHLDANDFLF
;
A
#
# COMPACT_ATOMS: atom_id res chain seq x y z
N MET A 1 32.50 18.06 -7.84
CA MET A 1 33.03 17.23 -6.73
C MET A 1 31.97 17.23 -5.64
N CYS A 2 31.24 16.12 -5.54
CA CYS A 2 29.96 15.98 -4.84
C CYS A 2 30.08 16.04 -3.32
N PHE A 3 29.22 16.84 -2.70
CA PHE A 3 28.75 16.69 -1.33
C PHE A 3 27.25 16.38 -1.41
N MET A 4 26.90 15.09 -1.35
CA MET A 4 25.54 14.54 -1.23
C MET A 4 25.71 13.17 -0.53
N CYS A 5 24.86 12.93 0.49
CA CYS A 5 24.63 11.69 1.28
C CYS A 5 24.85 11.86 2.80
N GLU A 6 23.95 12.59 3.45
CA GLU A 6 23.56 12.37 4.85
C GLU A 6 22.03 12.56 4.95
N ALA A 7 21.26 11.57 4.46
CA ALA A 7 19.82 11.45 4.68
C ALA A 7 19.33 10.03 4.31
N THR A 8 19.95 8.98 4.84
CA THR A 8 19.36 7.62 4.88
C THR A 8 19.91 6.89 6.10
N GLY A 9 19.18 6.98 7.21
CA GLY A 9 19.46 6.18 8.41
C GLY A 9 19.08 4.73 8.14
N THR A 10 20.02 3.95 7.61
CA THR A 10 19.90 2.49 7.60
C THR A 10 20.03 1.99 9.03
N TYR A 11 18.98 1.32 9.50
CA TYR A 11 18.98 0.19 10.44
C TYR A 11 20.36 -0.18 11.02
N ASP A 12 20.51 -0.04 12.34
CA ASP A 12 21.68 -0.47 13.13
C ASP A 12 21.34 -1.79 13.86
N PRO A 13 21.73 -2.96 13.32
CA PRO A 13 21.47 -4.25 13.93
C PRO A 13 22.34 -4.54 15.17
N SER A 14 23.24 -3.63 15.58
CA SER A 14 24.17 -3.87 16.69
C SER A 14 23.58 -3.57 18.08
N ARG A 15 22.30 -3.16 18.17
CA ARG A 15 21.64 -2.75 19.43
C ARG A 15 20.69 -3.78 20.06
N HIS A 16 20.53 -4.97 19.47
CA HIS A 16 19.77 -6.04 20.12
C HIS A 16 20.70 -7.09 20.74
N PHE A 17 20.47 -7.27 22.04
CA PHE A 17 21.22 -8.11 22.96
C PHE A 17 21.31 -9.58 22.50
N GLN A 18 22.54 -10.09 22.65
CA GLN A 18 22.98 -11.47 22.87
C GLN A 18 22.10 -12.64 22.37
N GLU A 19 22.62 -13.24 21.30
CA GLU A 19 22.39 -14.61 20.85
C GLU A 19 22.33 -15.62 21.99
N GLY A 20 21.18 -16.27 22.10
CA GLY A 20 20.98 -17.53 22.78
C GLY A 20 20.38 -18.54 21.81
N LEU A 21 21.25 -19.16 21.00
CA LEU A 21 21.07 -20.44 20.31
C LEU A 21 19.79 -20.59 19.47
N VAL A 22 19.87 -20.24 18.18
CA VAL A 22 19.08 -20.92 17.15
C VAL A 22 19.84 -22.19 16.77
N PRO A 23 19.33 -23.41 17.01
CA PRO A 23 19.94 -24.61 16.45
C PRO A 23 19.50 -24.72 14.98
N THR A 24 20.28 -24.16 14.05
CA THR A 24 20.17 -24.42 12.60
C THR A 24 20.97 -25.66 12.18
N ALA A 25 21.06 -26.67 13.04
CA ALA A 25 21.61 -27.97 12.68
C ALA A 25 20.51 -29.00 12.89
N LEU A 26 20.18 -29.76 11.83
CA LEU A 26 19.54 -31.06 11.99
C LEU A 26 20.27 -31.78 13.14
N PRO A 27 19.60 -32.27 14.19
CA PRO A 27 20.28 -32.99 15.24
C PRO A 27 21.03 -34.16 14.60
N ASP A 28 22.30 -34.34 14.99
CA ASP A 28 23.09 -35.52 14.64
C ASP A 28 22.21 -36.76 14.87
N SER A 29 21.87 -37.48 13.79
CA SER A 29 21.09 -38.73 13.86
C SER A 29 21.78 -39.69 14.84
N ALA A 30 21.20 -39.89 16.02
CA ALA A 30 21.73 -40.81 17.00
C ALA A 30 21.26 -42.24 16.70
N VAL A 31 22.15 -43.21 16.86
CA VAL A 31 21.78 -44.64 16.89
C VAL A 31 21.76 -45.10 18.34
N ILE A 32 20.56 -45.25 18.89
CA ILE A 32 20.31 -45.72 20.24
C ILE A 32 20.12 -47.24 20.16
N THR A 33 20.90 -47.99 20.91
CA THR A 33 20.76 -49.44 21.01
C THR A 33 20.35 -49.79 22.42
N GLU A 34 19.34 -50.64 22.53
CA GLU A 34 18.88 -51.20 23.78
C GLU A 34 20.02 -51.87 24.56
N GLY A 35 20.21 -51.45 25.82
CA GLY A 35 21.20 -52.06 26.74
C GLY A 35 20.56 -53.00 27.76
N SER A 36 19.28 -52.77 28.07
CA SER A 36 18.39 -53.61 28.87
C SER A 36 16.98 -53.52 28.28
N ASP A 37 16.23 -54.63 28.32
CA ASP A 37 14.86 -54.74 27.79
C ASP A 37 14.01 -53.47 27.99
N ALA A 38 13.50 -52.92 26.91
CA ALA A 38 12.69 -51.72 26.89
C ALA A 38 11.34 -52.05 27.54
N PRO A 39 10.91 -51.30 28.55
CA PRO A 39 9.71 -51.67 29.27
C PRO A 39 8.47 -51.46 28.39
N SER A 40 7.45 -52.27 28.64
CA SER A 40 6.13 -52.17 28.02
C SER A 40 5.29 -50.97 28.48
N THR A 41 5.92 -49.96 29.06
CA THR A 41 5.26 -48.82 29.70
C THR A 41 5.92 -47.50 29.31
N THR A 42 5.18 -46.41 29.50
CA THR A 42 5.63 -45.03 29.24
C THR A 42 6.79 -44.57 30.16
N GLY A 43 7.15 -45.37 31.17
CA GLY A 43 8.33 -45.19 32.03
C GLY A 43 9.66 -45.57 31.38
N THR A 44 9.67 -45.88 30.07
CA THR A 44 10.87 -46.20 29.30
C THR A 44 11.98 -45.15 29.45
N PRO A 45 13.25 -45.57 29.65
CA PRO A 45 14.38 -44.64 29.66
C PRO A 45 14.78 -44.22 28.24
N TYR A 46 14.35 -44.96 27.21
CA TYR A 46 14.75 -44.74 25.83
C TYR A 46 13.96 -43.59 25.21
N THR A 47 14.67 -42.59 24.67
CA THR A 47 14.09 -41.39 24.06
C THR A 47 14.71 -41.16 22.69
N LEU A 48 13.87 -40.98 21.67
CA LEU A 48 14.24 -40.61 20.32
C LEU A 48 13.90 -39.14 20.05
N SER A 49 14.66 -38.54 19.15
CA SER A 49 14.35 -37.29 18.45
C SER A 49 14.13 -37.58 16.96
N ALA A 50 13.53 -36.63 16.23
CA ALA A 50 13.38 -36.76 14.79
C ALA A 50 14.75 -36.87 14.09
N GLY A 51 14.92 -37.92 13.27
CA GLY A 51 16.20 -38.26 12.64
C GLY A 51 16.93 -39.41 13.32
N ASP A 52 16.55 -39.78 14.55
CA ASP A 52 17.21 -40.86 15.30
C ASP A 52 16.76 -42.26 14.85
N ARG A 53 17.58 -43.25 15.21
CA ARG A 53 17.30 -44.69 15.08
C ARG A 53 17.40 -45.39 16.43
N PHE A 54 16.40 -46.21 16.78
CA PHE A 54 16.44 -47.16 17.89
C PHE A 54 16.64 -48.58 17.38
N ASN A 55 17.54 -49.36 17.97
CA ASN A 55 17.67 -50.80 17.74
C ASN A 55 17.32 -51.54 19.04
N GLY A 56 16.37 -52.47 18.97
CA GLY A 56 15.90 -53.27 20.11
C GLY A 56 15.66 -54.73 19.76
N SER A 57 15.25 -55.52 20.75
CA SER A 57 14.89 -56.92 20.58
C SER A 57 13.72 -57.33 21.45
N ILE A 58 12.72 -57.96 20.83
CA ILE A 58 11.64 -58.65 21.55
C ILE A 58 12.22 -59.94 22.13
N SER A 59 12.37 -59.98 23.45
CA SER A 59 13.19 -60.94 24.18
C SER A 59 12.47 -62.27 24.47
N TYR A 60 11.14 -62.26 24.56
CA TYR A 60 10.31 -63.45 24.82
C TYR A 60 8.89 -63.27 24.26
N GLY A 61 8.13 -64.36 24.14
CA GLY A 61 6.76 -64.30 23.65
C GLY A 61 5.86 -63.45 24.57
N GLY A 62 5.22 -62.44 24.00
CA GLY A 62 4.33 -61.49 24.70
C GLY A 62 5.03 -60.22 25.19
N ASP A 63 6.31 -60.07 24.84
CA ASP A 63 7.10 -58.88 25.09
C ASP A 63 6.69 -57.70 24.18
N PHE A 64 6.82 -56.48 24.70
CA PHE A 64 6.32 -55.25 24.11
C PHE A 64 7.22 -54.09 24.51
N ASP A 65 7.87 -53.50 23.51
CA ASP A 65 8.83 -52.42 23.77
C ASP A 65 8.19 -51.07 23.52
N VAL A 66 8.44 -50.12 24.41
CA VAL A 66 8.02 -48.73 24.25
C VAL A 66 9.23 -47.81 24.23
N VAL A 67 9.26 -46.90 23.27
CA VAL A 67 10.28 -45.84 23.13
C VAL A 67 9.59 -44.47 23.12
N ARG A 68 10.13 -43.54 23.90
CA ARG A 68 9.61 -42.17 23.98
C ARG A 68 10.11 -41.35 22.80
N ILE A 69 9.27 -40.46 22.26
CA ILE A 69 9.67 -39.47 21.25
C ILE A 69 8.99 -38.12 21.51
N ALA A 70 9.73 -37.02 21.34
CA ALA A 70 9.16 -35.68 21.39
C ALA A 70 8.75 -35.26 19.97
N LEU A 71 7.49 -34.86 19.80
CA LEU A 71 6.97 -34.33 18.54
C LEU A 71 6.53 -32.87 18.75
N VAL A 72 6.70 -32.06 17.71
CA VAL A 72 6.30 -30.65 17.67
C VAL A 72 5.01 -30.55 16.86
N GLU A 73 4.07 -29.73 17.32
CA GLU A 73 2.80 -29.50 16.63
C GLU A 73 2.98 -29.05 15.18
N GLY A 74 2.14 -29.56 14.28
CA GLY A 74 2.16 -29.23 12.86
C GLY A 74 3.27 -29.91 12.04
N GLU A 75 4.29 -30.45 12.70
CA GLU A 75 5.36 -31.21 12.04
C GLU A 75 4.87 -32.59 11.59
N THR A 76 5.27 -33.00 10.39
CA THR A 76 4.96 -34.34 9.88
C THR A 76 6.16 -35.24 10.03
N TYR A 77 5.94 -36.35 10.74
CA TYR A 77 6.95 -37.35 11.01
C TYR A 77 6.65 -38.64 10.28
N THR A 78 7.70 -39.32 9.83
CA THR A 78 7.62 -40.70 9.36
C THR A 78 8.40 -41.60 10.31
N PHE A 79 7.73 -42.64 10.81
CA PHE A 79 8.31 -43.67 11.67
C PHE A 79 8.34 -44.97 10.89
N THR A 80 9.50 -45.58 10.75
CA THR A 80 9.69 -46.83 10.02
C THR A 80 10.29 -47.88 10.94
N LEU A 81 9.58 -48.98 11.16
CA LEU A 81 10.08 -50.15 11.85
C LEU A 81 10.53 -51.19 10.83
N THR A 82 11.78 -51.64 10.95
CA THR A 82 12.36 -52.75 10.19
C THR A 82 12.57 -53.95 11.10
N GLY A 83 11.84 -55.04 10.86
CA GLY A 83 12.08 -56.32 11.54
C GLY A 83 13.41 -56.92 11.07
N GLY A 84 14.36 -57.07 11.99
CA GLY A 84 15.64 -57.73 11.75
C GLY A 84 15.47 -59.24 11.73
N SER A 85 15.57 -59.87 12.90
CA SER A 85 15.15 -61.28 13.08
C SER A 85 13.71 -61.42 13.61
N LEU A 86 13.07 -60.31 14.00
CA LEU A 86 11.65 -60.27 14.33
C LEU A 86 10.83 -60.34 13.03
N ASN A 87 10.04 -61.41 12.86
CA ASN A 87 9.11 -61.54 11.75
C ASN A 87 7.75 -60.93 12.12
N ASP A 88 7.06 -60.35 11.14
CA ASP A 88 5.68 -59.86 11.28
C ASP A 88 5.58 -58.78 12.37
N SER A 89 6.35 -57.71 12.17
CA SER A 89 6.54 -56.64 13.12
C SER A 89 5.40 -55.61 13.09
N VAL A 90 5.00 -55.15 14.27
CA VAL A 90 3.95 -54.14 14.44
C VAL A 90 4.58 -52.88 15.05
N LEU A 91 4.38 -51.76 14.35
CA LEU A 91 4.67 -50.42 14.84
C LEU A 91 3.37 -49.76 15.25
N ALA A 92 3.31 -49.15 16.43
CA ALA A 92 2.18 -48.31 16.82
C ALA A 92 2.66 -47.01 17.46
N LEU A 93 1.88 -45.95 17.28
CA LEU A 93 2.09 -44.64 17.86
C LEU A 93 1.02 -44.37 18.91
N TYR A 94 1.43 -43.86 20.08
CA TYR A 94 0.56 -43.52 21.20
C TYR A 94 0.77 -42.08 21.66
N SER A 95 -0.32 -41.47 22.14
CA SER A 95 -0.29 -40.20 22.86
C SER A 95 0.31 -40.33 24.27
N SER A 96 0.60 -39.19 24.91
CA SER A 96 0.99 -39.12 26.32
C SER A 96 -0.03 -39.73 27.29
N GLY A 97 -1.32 -39.76 26.90
CA GLY A 97 -2.43 -40.35 27.63
C GLY A 97 -2.67 -41.84 27.36
N THR A 98 -1.74 -42.54 26.71
CA THR A 98 -1.80 -43.98 26.35
C THR A 98 -2.83 -44.37 25.29
N GLN A 99 -3.53 -43.41 24.68
CA GLN A 99 -4.39 -43.67 23.52
C GLN A 99 -3.55 -43.96 22.28
N ARG A 100 -3.83 -45.07 21.59
CA ARG A 100 -3.21 -45.41 20.29
C ARG A 100 -3.74 -44.46 19.21
N LEU A 101 -2.83 -43.77 18.55
CA LEU A 101 -3.09 -42.77 17.52
C LEU A 101 -3.06 -43.40 16.12
N ASP A 102 -2.08 -44.26 15.87
CA ASP A 102 -1.95 -44.98 14.60
C ASP A 102 -1.18 -46.30 14.79
N TYR A 103 -1.28 -47.22 13.83
CA TYR A 103 -0.45 -48.43 13.79
C TYR A 103 -0.28 -48.96 12.37
N SER A 104 0.86 -49.61 12.12
CA SER A 104 1.17 -50.31 10.89
C SER A 104 1.74 -51.68 11.21
N ILE A 105 1.45 -52.66 10.35
CA ILE A 105 2.03 -54.01 10.39
C ILE A 105 2.89 -54.22 9.15
N ASP A 106 3.97 -54.99 9.24
CA ASP A 106 4.62 -55.52 8.04
C ASP A 106 3.78 -56.69 7.48
N ALA A 107 3.59 -56.78 6.17
CA ALA A 107 2.78 -57.83 5.55
C ALA A 107 3.65 -59.01 5.04
N GLY A 108 4.66 -59.44 5.82
CA GLY A 108 5.47 -60.64 5.57
C GLY A 108 6.98 -60.41 5.54
N SER A 109 7.75 -61.51 5.68
CA SER A 109 9.20 -61.53 5.98
C SER A 109 10.04 -60.56 5.15
N GLY A 110 10.64 -59.56 5.82
CA GLY A 110 11.59 -58.60 5.25
C GLY A 110 11.00 -57.24 4.85
N GLN A 111 9.75 -56.94 5.20
CA GLN A 111 9.11 -55.64 4.95
C GLN A 111 9.13 -54.73 6.19
N THR A 112 8.86 -53.44 5.98
CA THR A 112 8.89 -52.41 7.03
C THR A 112 7.48 -51.92 7.36
N ALA A 113 7.14 -51.83 8.65
CA ALA A 113 5.93 -51.15 9.11
C ALA A 113 6.20 -49.63 9.14
N THR A 114 5.32 -48.82 8.55
CA THR A 114 5.53 -47.37 8.42
C THR A 114 4.30 -46.59 8.88
N ILE A 115 4.51 -45.58 9.72
CA ILE A 115 3.50 -44.62 10.15
C ILE A 115 3.94 -43.23 9.67
N THR A 116 3.02 -42.48 9.05
CA THR A 116 3.20 -41.04 8.78
C THR A 116 2.18 -40.28 9.61
N TYR A 117 2.66 -39.37 10.46
CA TYR A 117 1.81 -38.68 11.42
C TYR A 117 2.19 -37.21 11.54
N THR A 118 1.20 -36.33 11.36
CA THR A 118 1.31 -34.90 11.67
C THR A 118 0.91 -34.70 13.13
N ALA A 119 1.81 -34.16 13.95
CA ALA A 119 1.52 -34.01 15.37
C ALA A 119 0.49 -32.90 15.60
N LEU A 120 -0.58 -33.24 16.32
CA LEU A 120 -1.70 -32.33 16.62
C LEU A 120 -1.44 -31.42 17.83
N TYR A 121 -0.37 -31.66 18.58
CA TYR A 121 0.07 -30.85 19.71
C TYR A 121 1.53 -31.15 20.00
N THR A 122 2.26 -30.14 20.48
CA THR A 122 3.66 -30.30 20.90
C THR A 122 3.69 -31.11 22.19
N GLY A 123 4.46 -32.19 22.23
CA GLY A 123 4.54 -33.00 23.44
C GLY A 123 5.23 -34.35 23.29
N THR A 124 5.06 -35.16 24.33
CA THR A 124 5.65 -36.50 24.42
C THR A 124 4.71 -37.55 23.84
N TYR A 125 5.23 -38.35 22.93
CA TYR A 125 4.57 -39.49 22.31
C TYR A 125 5.38 -40.76 22.54
N TYR A 126 4.78 -41.90 22.19
CA TYR A 126 5.40 -43.20 22.39
C TYR A 126 5.25 -44.06 21.14
N LEU A 127 6.36 -44.61 20.67
CA LEU A 127 6.38 -45.63 19.63
C LEU A 127 6.51 -46.99 20.30
N SER A 128 5.74 -47.97 19.84
CA SER A 128 5.89 -49.35 20.29
C SER A 128 6.32 -50.29 19.18
N ALA A 129 7.09 -51.29 19.57
CA ALA A 129 7.44 -52.43 18.74
C ALA A 129 6.98 -53.73 19.39
N GLN A 130 6.41 -54.62 18.59
CA GLN A 130 6.07 -55.98 18.99
C GLN A 130 6.00 -56.90 17.78
N GLY A 131 5.97 -58.21 18.02
CA GLY A 131 5.52 -59.20 17.03
C GLY A 131 4.00 -59.20 16.87
N TYR A 132 3.51 -59.57 15.69
CA TYR A 132 2.08 -59.70 15.41
C TYR A 132 1.47 -60.88 16.18
N TYR A 133 2.16 -62.03 16.22
CA TYR A 133 1.80 -63.11 17.13
C TYR A 133 2.55 -63.00 18.45
N SER A 134 1.88 -63.34 19.55
CA SER A 134 2.47 -63.30 20.90
C SER A 134 3.64 -64.27 21.10
N SER A 135 4.01 -65.08 20.11
CA SER A 135 5.17 -65.98 20.15
C SER A 135 6.38 -65.46 19.39
N ASP A 136 6.23 -64.38 18.62
CA ASP A 136 7.29 -63.87 17.76
C ASP A 136 8.31 -63.09 18.59
N VAL A 137 9.59 -63.39 18.34
CA VAL A 137 10.74 -62.82 19.06
C VAL A 137 11.84 -62.49 18.06
N GLY A 138 12.66 -61.49 18.36
CA GLY A 138 13.78 -61.13 17.50
C GLY A 138 14.12 -59.65 17.53
N SER A 139 15.17 -59.28 16.81
CA SER A 139 15.63 -57.90 16.71
C SER A 139 14.79 -57.07 15.75
N TYR A 140 14.69 -55.77 16.00
CA TYR A 140 14.08 -54.78 15.13
C TYR A 140 14.82 -53.44 15.24
N ALA A 141 14.49 -52.52 14.34
CA ALA A 141 14.92 -51.14 14.45
C ALA A 141 13.82 -50.16 14.05
N ILE A 142 13.68 -49.06 14.79
CA ILE A 142 12.79 -47.95 14.47
C ILE A 142 13.66 -46.79 13.99
N ALA A 143 13.40 -46.29 12.78
CA ALA A 143 13.97 -45.05 12.25
C ALA A 143 12.90 -43.96 12.22
N THR A 144 13.31 -42.73 12.52
CA THR A 144 12.41 -41.58 12.55
C THR A 144 12.93 -40.49 11.62
N SER A 145 12.03 -39.83 10.89
CA SER A 145 12.35 -38.61 10.13
C SER A 145 11.24 -37.58 10.35
N GLY A 146 11.60 -36.29 10.33
CA GLY A 146 10.65 -35.17 10.40
C GLY A 146 10.87 -34.22 9.23
N VAL A 147 9.79 -33.71 8.65
CA VAL A 147 9.83 -32.60 7.70
C VAL A 147 9.27 -31.36 8.42
N PRO A 148 10.09 -30.29 8.58
CA PRO A 148 9.64 -28.97 9.08
C PRO A 148 8.30 -28.58 8.47
N LYS A 149 7.35 -28.09 9.28
CA LYS A 149 6.22 -27.31 8.80
C LYS A 149 6.83 -26.23 7.89
N PRO A 150 6.45 -26.16 6.60
CA PRO A 150 6.96 -25.12 5.72
C PRO A 150 6.74 -23.77 6.40
N ALA A 151 7.78 -22.95 6.45
CA ALA A 151 7.65 -21.61 7.03
C ALA A 151 6.50 -20.88 6.33
N PRO A 152 5.61 -20.21 7.08
CA PRO A 152 4.53 -19.45 6.48
C PRO A 152 5.11 -18.40 5.52
N THR A 153 4.32 -18.05 4.50
CA THR A 153 4.66 -17.00 3.52
C THR A 153 3.57 -15.95 3.53
N ASN A 154 3.82 -14.79 2.90
CA ASN A 154 2.80 -13.77 2.76
C ASN A 154 1.66 -14.33 1.90
N GLY A 155 0.43 -14.24 2.41
CA GLY A 155 -0.77 -14.49 1.63
C GLY A 155 -1.08 -13.29 0.76
N SER A 156 -1.50 -13.52 -0.50
CA SER A 156 -2.17 -12.48 -1.28
C SER A 156 -3.51 -12.11 -0.65
N LEU A 157 -4.06 -10.94 -0.99
CA LEU A 157 -5.37 -10.53 -0.50
C LEU A 157 -6.46 -11.59 -0.76
N ASP A 158 -6.45 -12.22 -1.94
CA ASP A 158 -7.37 -13.30 -2.27
C ASP A 158 -7.18 -14.56 -1.43
N GLN A 159 -5.95 -14.89 -1.04
CA GLN A 159 -5.68 -16.06 -0.21
C GLN A 159 -6.15 -15.82 1.22
N LEU A 160 -5.87 -14.62 1.75
CA LEU A 160 -6.33 -14.17 3.05
C LEU A 160 -7.86 -14.16 3.13
N ALA A 161 -8.53 -13.55 2.15
CA ALA A 161 -10.00 -13.51 2.12
C ALA A 161 -10.64 -14.90 2.00
N ARG A 162 -10.11 -15.77 1.11
CA ARG A 162 -10.57 -17.16 0.97
C ARG A 162 -10.32 -17.98 2.23
N TYR A 163 -9.25 -17.71 2.97
CA TYR A 163 -9.01 -18.42 4.21
C TYR A 163 -10.05 -18.06 5.27
N LEU A 164 -10.48 -16.80 5.34
CA LEU A 164 -11.57 -16.38 6.21
C LEU A 164 -12.91 -17.06 5.85
N THR A 165 -13.22 -17.25 4.56
CA THR A 165 -14.51 -17.85 4.14
C THR A 165 -14.52 -19.38 4.11
N ASP A 166 -13.38 -20.00 3.82
CA ASP A 166 -13.27 -21.44 3.57
C ASP A 166 -12.20 -22.11 4.44
N GLY A 167 -10.97 -21.58 4.40
CA GLY A 167 -9.79 -22.22 4.98
C GLY A 167 -9.92 -22.51 6.48
N TYR A 168 -10.27 -21.50 7.28
CA TYR A 168 -10.49 -21.67 8.72
C TYR A 168 -11.53 -22.75 9.04
N TRP A 169 -12.64 -22.76 8.30
CA TRP A 169 -13.68 -23.76 8.54
C TRP A 169 -13.19 -25.16 8.18
N GLN A 170 -12.49 -25.30 7.06
CA GLN A 170 -11.92 -26.59 6.65
C GLN A 170 -10.92 -27.12 7.69
N ASP A 171 -10.04 -26.26 8.20
CA ASP A 171 -9.05 -26.62 9.22
C ASP A 171 -9.71 -27.00 10.57
N THR A 172 -10.90 -26.47 10.84
CA THR A 172 -11.71 -26.83 12.02
C THR A 172 -12.71 -27.97 11.75
N GLY A 173 -12.59 -28.66 10.62
CA GLY A 173 -13.43 -29.81 10.24
C GLY A 173 -14.87 -29.44 9.90
N ARG A 174 -15.08 -28.22 9.40
CA ARG A 174 -16.37 -27.56 9.18
C ARG A 174 -16.49 -27.07 7.73
N SER A 175 -17.70 -27.00 7.20
CA SER A 175 -17.95 -26.34 5.90
C SER A 175 -18.00 -24.82 6.05
N ALA A 176 -17.64 -24.13 4.96
CA ALA A 176 -17.96 -22.71 4.74
C ALA A 176 -19.45 -22.46 4.96
N ARG A 177 -19.79 -21.24 5.39
CA ARG A 177 -21.14 -20.92 5.86
C ARG A 177 -21.48 -19.44 5.70
N SER A 178 -22.73 -19.14 5.39
CA SER A 178 -23.25 -17.77 5.35
C SER A 178 -24.77 -17.73 5.55
N PHE A 179 -25.33 -16.56 5.84
CA PHE A 179 -26.78 -16.37 5.74
C PHE A 179 -27.24 -16.38 4.28
N ASP A 180 -28.43 -16.90 4.02
CA ASP A 180 -29.09 -16.71 2.72
C ASP A 180 -29.69 -15.30 2.65
N THR A 181 -29.07 -14.45 1.83
CA THR A 181 -29.49 -13.07 1.52
C THR A 181 -30.06 -12.94 0.10
N SER A 182 -30.22 -14.03 -0.65
CA SER A 182 -30.64 -14.00 -2.05
C SER A 182 -32.02 -13.37 -2.28
N GLY A 183 -32.91 -13.43 -1.27
CA GLY A 183 -34.23 -12.80 -1.29
C GLY A 183 -34.34 -11.46 -0.56
N SER A 184 -33.37 -11.12 0.28
CA SER A 184 -33.30 -9.88 1.07
C SER A 184 -31.94 -9.78 1.72
N ASN A 185 -31.30 -8.60 1.63
CA ASN A 185 -30.06 -8.30 2.36
C ASN A 185 -30.29 -8.04 3.86
N GLN A 186 -31.54 -8.08 4.35
CA GLN A 186 -31.83 -7.80 5.75
C GLN A 186 -31.50 -8.97 6.69
N ILE A 187 -30.75 -8.67 7.75
CA ILE A 187 -30.44 -9.58 8.85
C ILE A 187 -30.99 -8.98 10.15
N THR A 188 -32.03 -9.58 10.71
CA THR A 188 -32.61 -9.13 11.98
C THR A 188 -31.69 -9.40 13.16
N VAL A 189 -31.48 -8.41 14.03
CA VAL A 189 -30.63 -8.47 15.22
C VAL A 189 -31.43 -8.17 16.49
N ASP A 190 -31.08 -8.79 17.61
CA ASP A 190 -31.62 -8.46 18.93
C ASP A 190 -30.47 -8.09 19.87
N ILE A 191 -30.35 -6.79 20.15
CA ILE A 191 -29.33 -6.23 21.05
C ILE A 191 -29.89 -5.86 22.43
N THR A 192 -31.15 -6.19 22.70
CA THR A 192 -31.87 -5.69 23.89
C THR A 192 -31.32 -6.20 25.22
N LYS A 193 -30.51 -7.26 25.19
CA LYS A 193 -29.85 -7.81 26.37
C LYS A 193 -28.50 -7.18 26.70
N LEU A 194 -27.90 -6.43 25.77
CA LEU A 194 -26.67 -5.69 26.03
C LEU A 194 -26.95 -4.48 26.91
N THR A 195 -25.94 -4.02 27.67
CA THR A 195 -25.92 -2.67 28.26
C THR A 195 -26.14 -1.57 27.21
N ALA A 196 -26.48 -0.36 27.65
CA ALA A 196 -26.67 0.77 26.73
C ALA A 196 -25.41 1.07 25.91
N GLU A 197 -24.24 1.00 26.55
CA GLU A 197 -22.94 1.16 25.92
C GLU A 197 -22.65 0.03 24.93
N GLY A 198 -22.96 -1.22 25.30
CA GLY A 198 -22.82 -2.38 24.41
C GLY A 198 -23.72 -2.30 23.17
N GLN A 199 -24.96 -1.83 23.34
CA GLN A 199 -25.87 -1.58 22.22
C GLN A 199 -25.32 -0.53 21.26
N GLN A 200 -24.71 0.53 21.78
CA GLN A 200 -24.13 1.58 20.93
C GLN A 200 -22.91 1.07 20.15
N LEU A 201 -22.02 0.29 20.78
CA LEU A 201 -20.91 -0.36 20.09
C LEU A 201 -21.39 -1.32 19.00
N ALA A 202 -22.44 -2.11 19.26
CA ALA A 202 -23.03 -3.00 18.27
C ALA A 202 -23.58 -2.22 17.06
N ARG A 203 -24.26 -1.09 17.29
CA ARG A 203 -24.77 -0.22 16.21
C ARG A 203 -23.66 0.35 15.34
N TRP A 204 -22.59 0.86 15.95
CA TRP A 204 -21.42 1.31 15.18
C TRP A 204 -20.78 0.17 14.38
N ALA A 205 -20.69 -1.04 14.96
CA ALA A 205 -20.20 -2.20 14.24
C ALA A 205 -21.11 -2.63 13.08
N PHE A 206 -22.45 -2.47 13.21
CA PHE A 206 -23.37 -2.68 12.09
C PHE A 206 -23.08 -1.71 10.95
N GLU A 207 -22.98 -0.41 11.25
CA GLU A 207 -22.69 0.62 10.24
C GLU A 207 -21.35 0.39 9.52
N ILE A 208 -20.33 -0.11 10.22
CA ILE A 208 -19.03 -0.51 9.63
C ILE A 208 -19.19 -1.66 8.62
N TRP A 209 -20.00 -2.67 8.94
CA TRP A 209 -20.24 -3.78 8.02
C TRP A 209 -21.09 -3.33 6.82
N GLU A 210 -22.18 -2.60 7.08
CA GLU A 210 -23.10 -2.09 6.06
C GLU A 210 -22.44 -1.13 5.07
N SER A 211 -21.36 -0.44 5.46
CA SER A 211 -20.62 0.43 4.54
C SER A 211 -19.89 -0.34 3.44
N ALA A 212 -19.57 -1.63 3.66
CA ALA A 212 -18.71 -2.40 2.75
C ALA A 212 -19.37 -3.62 2.09
N ILE A 213 -20.37 -4.23 2.73
CA ILE A 213 -21.07 -5.41 2.22
C ILE A 213 -22.57 -5.16 2.07
N ASP A 214 -23.22 -5.87 1.14
CA ASP A 214 -24.67 -5.77 0.91
C ASP A 214 -25.48 -6.54 1.96
N VAL A 215 -25.43 -6.02 3.19
CA VAL A 215 -26.22 -6.46 4.35
C VAL A 215 -26.88 -5.23 4.96
N ASN A 216 -28.06 -5.42 5.56
CA ASN A 216 -28.77 -4.40 6.33
C ASN A 216 -29.24 -5.01 7.66
N PHE A 217 -28.66 -4.59 8.77
CA PHE A 217 -29.01 -5.06 10.10
C PHE A 217 -30.28 -4.37 10.61
N VAL A 218 -31.29 -5.15 10.95
CA VAL A 218 -32.58 -4.65 11.39
C VAL A 218 -32.79 -4.99 12.86
N GLU A 219 -32.74 -3.99 13.74
CA GLU A 219 -33.02 -4.19 15.17
C GLU A 219 -34.45 -4.68 15.39
N THR A 220 -34.56 -5.69 16.25
CA THR A 220 -35.82 -6.32 16.66
C THR A 220 -35.90 -6.41 18.18
N GLY A 221 -37.12 -6.54 18.71
CA GLY A 221 -37.34 -6.65 20.14
C GLY A 221 -37.05 -8.05 20.69
N LEU A 222 -36.92 -8.11 22.02
CA LEU A 222 -36.63 -9.34 22.76
C LEU A 222 -37.57 -10.50 22.39
N GLY A 223 -36.98 -11.63 22.01
CA GLY A 223 -37.73 -12.87 21.75
C GLY A 223 -38.51 -12.88 20.43
N SER A 224 -38.19 -11.96 19.52
CA SER A 224 -38.76 -11.89 18.16
C SER A 224 -38.31 -13.04 17.24
N GLY A 225 -37.28 -13.79 17.64
CA GLY A 225 -36.66 -14.81 16.79
C GLY A 225 -35.72 -14.21 15.75
N SER A 226 -34.90 -13.24 16.18
CA SER A 226 -33.88 -12.62 15.34
C SER A 226 -32.89 -13.65 14.77
N ARG A 227 -32.24 -13.27 13.67
CA ARG A 227 -31.20 -14.08 13.03
C ARG A 227 -29.88 -14.01 13.80
N ILE A 228 -29.63 -12.91 14.51
CA ILE A 228 -28.51 -12.76 15.43
C ILE A 228 -29.03 -12.24 16.77
N ASP A 229 -28.73 -12.93 17.86
CA ASP A 229 -28.99 -12.43 19.22
C ASP A 229 -27.68 -12.07 19.90
N PHE A 230 -27.68 -10.95 20.63
CA PHE A 230 -26.56 -10.51 21.44
C PHE A 230 -26.84 -10.71 22.93
N ASP A 231 -25.81 -11.00 23.70
CA ASP A 231 -25.83 -11.13 25.16
C ASP A 231 -24.50 -10.62 25.76
N ASP A 232 -24.48 -10.29 27.05
CA ASP A 232 -23.27 -9.77 27.74
C ASP A 232 -22.99 -10.45 29.09
N VAL A 233 -23.70 -11.55 29.37
CA VAL A 233 -23.66 -12.23 30.68
C VAL A 233 -22.56 -13.28 30.81
N SER A 234 -22.02 -13.80 29.70
CA SER A 234 -20.97 -14.82 29.74
C SER A 234 -19.60 -14.18 29.69
N ALA A 235 -18.61 -14.79 30.33
CA ALA A 235 -17.23 -14.26 30.32
C ALA A 235 -16.62 -14.32 28.91
N GLY A 236 -15.88 -13.28 28.55
CA GLY A 236 -15.17 -13.16 27.26
C GLY A 236 -16.05 -12.66 26.12
N ALA A 237 -15.54 -12.82 24.91
CA ALA A 237 -16.25 -12.55 23.67
C ALA A 237 -16.22 -13.81 22.79
N PHE A 238 -17.36 -14.12 22.15
CA PHE A 238 -17.46 -15.23 21.20
C PHE A 238 -18.75 -15.14 20.38
N ALA A 239 -18.73 -15.79 19.22
CA ALA A 239 -19.90 -16.02 18.37
C ALA A 239 -20.10 -17.51 18.09
N ASN A 240 -21.36 -17.92 17.96
CA ASN A 240 -21.74 -19.29 17.57
C ASN A 240 -22.91 -19.24 16.58
N SER A 241 -23.03 -20.28 15.75
CA SER A 241 -24.09 -20.36 14.73
C SER A 241 -24.70 -21.75 14.64
N VAL A 242 -26.01 -21.81 14.40
CA VAL A 242 -26.68 -23.03 13.91
C VAL A 242 -26.71 -23.01 12.40
N VAL A 243 -26.11 -24.04 11.80
CA VAL A 243 -25.94 -24.17 10.36
C VAL A 243 -26.69 -25.42 9.86
N PHE A 244 -27.41 -25.27 8.75
CA PHE A 244 -28.02 -26.38 8.01
C PHE A 244 -27.40 -26.46 6.62
N GLY A 245 -26.61 -27.52 6.36
CA GLY A 245 -25.74 -27.54 5.18
C GLY A 245 -24.68 -26.45 5.29
N ASP A 246 -24.69 -25.52 4.34
CA ASP A 246 -23.79 -24.36 4.31
C ASP A 246 -24.52 -23.06 4.66
N THR A 247 -25.80 -23.13 5.09
CA THR A 247 -26.61 -21.95 5.41
C THR A 247 -26.71 -21.75 6.92
N ILE A 248 -26.30 -20.57 7.39
CA ILE A 248 -26.53 -20.10 8.75
C ILE A 248 -28.02 -19.78 8.91
N SER A 249 -28.65 -20.42 9.89
CA SER A 249 -30.05 -20.14 10.25
C SER A 249 -30.18 -19.10 11.37
N ARG A 250 -29.24 -19.13 12.32
CA ARG A 250 -29.19 -18.25 13.49
C ARG A 250 -27.79 -18.20 14.05
N SER A 251 -27.40 -17.05 14.59
CA SER A 251 -26.15 -16.84 15.32
C SER A 251 -26.41 -16.20 16.69
N TRP A 252 -25.48 -16.40 17.63
CA TRP A 252 -25.46 -15.78 18.96
C TRP A 252 -24.09 -15.17 19.19
N ILE A 253 -24.06 -13.93 19.64
CA ILE A 253 -22.84 -13.21 20.00
C ILE A 253 -22.90 -12.89 21.50
N ASN A 254 -21.78 -13.11 22.19
CA ASN A 254 -21.59 -12.64 23.56
C ASN A 254 -20.41 -11.67 23.60
N VAL A 255 -20.57 -10.51 24.24
CA VAL A 255 -19.46 -9.61 24.61
C VAL A 255 -19.68 -9.15 26.04
N SER A 256 -18.86 -9.64 26.97
CA SER A 256 -19.14 -9.46 28.40
C SER A 256 -19.02 -8.02 28.90
N THR A 257 -19.77 -7.67 29.96
CA THR A 257 -19.62 -6.35 30.62
C THR A 257 -18.22 -6.13 31.19
N ASP A 258 -17.55 -7.19 31.65
CA ASP A 258 -16.16 -7.14 32.11
C ASP A 258 -15.19 -6.85 30.96
N TRP A 259 -15.50 -7.30 29.74
CA TRP A 259 -14.76 -6.98 28.53
C TRP A 259 -14.83 -5.48 28.26
N LEU A 260 -16.05 -4.92 28.24
CA LEU A 260 -16.28 -3.48 28.02
C LEU A 260 -15.56 -2.62 29.06
N THR A 261 -15.57 -3.06 30.32
CA THR A 261 -14.90 -2.36 31.42
C THR A 261 -13.38 -2.29 31.22
N GLN A 262 -12.76 -3.33 30.65
CA GLN A 262 -11.32 -3.41 30.42
C GLN A 262 -10.90 -2.74 29.11
N ALA A 263 -11.70 -2.89 28.07
CA ALA A 263 -11.36 -2.53 26.70
C ALA A 263 -11.90 -1.17 26.26
N GLY A 264 -12.77 -0.53 27.05
CA GLY A 264 -13.38 0.78 26.75
C GLY A 264 -14.70 0.66 25.97
N THR A 265 -15.44 1.75 25.86
CA THR A 265 -16.80 1.77 25.24
C THR A 265 -16.97 2.81 24.15
N LYS A 266 -15.86 3.22 23.53
CA LYS A 266 -15.80 4.28 22.53
C LYS A 266 -15.34 3.74 21.17
N ILE A 267 -15.52 4.52 20.12
CA ILE A 267 -14.84 4.31 18.84
C ILE A 267 -13.32 4.41 19.06
N GLY A 268 -12.53 3.61 18.35
CA GLY A 268 -11.07 3.52 18.56
C GLY A 268 -10.67 2.75 19.82
N THR A 269 -11.54 1.87 20.32
CA THR A 269 -11.25 0.98 21.46
C THR A 269 -11.39 -0.49 21.08
N TYR A 270 -10.76 -1.38 21.86
CA TYR A 270 -10.75 -2.81 21.55
C TYR A 270 -12.15 -3.45 21.65
N SER A 271 -13.08 -2.87 22.40
CA SER A 271 -14.45 -3.37 22.45
C SER A 271 -15.18 -3.19 21.12
N LEU A 272 -15.02 -2.03 20.44
CA LEU A 272 -15.61 -1.83 19.11
C LEU A 272 -15.04 -2.88 18.13
N GLN A 273 -13.72 -3.02 18.11
CA GLN A 273 -13.03 -4.02 17.30
C GLN A 273 -13.57 -5.44 17.58
N THR A 274 -13.84 -5.77 18.85
CA THR A 274 -14.43 -7.05 19.25
C THR A 274 -15.84 -7.23 18.69
N PHE A 275 -16.71 -6.21 18.75
CA PHE A 275 -18.03 -6.31 18.13
C PHE A 275 -17.95 -6.52 16.61
N VAL A 276 -17.06 -5.81 15.91
CA VAL A 276 -16.83 -6.00 14.47
C VAL A 276 -16.37 -7.43 14.17
N HIS A 277 -15.43 -7.95 14.97
CA HIS A 277 -14.89 -9.31 14.88
C HIS A 277 -15.98 -10.39 15.09
N GLU A 278 -16.73 -10.31 16.18
CA GLU A 278 -17.75 -11.33 16.50
C GLU A 278 -18.93 -11.30 15.52
N ILE A 279 -19.25 -10.12 14.96
CA ILE A 279 -20.21 -10.02 13.86
C ILE A 279 -19.66 -10.73 12.61
N GLY A 280 -18.37 -10.58 12.29
CA GLY A 280 -17.71 -11.35 11.23
C GLY A 280 -17.91 -12.85 11.38
N HIS A 281 -17.69 -13.40 12.58
CA HIS A 281 -17.98 -14.80 12.87
C HIS A 281 -19.45 -15.17 12.72
N ALA A 282 -20.36 -14.34 13.22
CA ALA A 282 -21.80 -14.57 13.09
C ALA A 282 -22.27 -14.54 11.63
N LEU A 283 -21.59 -13.78 10.77
CA LEU A 283 -21.76 -13.73 9.32
C LEU A 283 -21.03 -14.87 8.58
N GLY A 284 -20.21 -15.67 9.26
CA GLY A 284 -19.57 -16.85 8.68
C GLY A 284 -18.10 -16.70 8.30
N LEU A 285 -17.42 -15.63 8.72
CA LEU A 285 -15.96 -15.54 8.61
C LEU A 285 -15.30 -16.35 9.73
N GLY A 286 -14.16 -16.94 9.42
CA GLY A 286 -13.24 -17.56 10.36
C GLY A 286 -12.15 -16.61 10.84
N HIS A 287 -11.20 -17.14 11.62
CA HIS A 287 -9.94 -16.43 11.90
C HIS A 287 -8.96 -16.56 10.73
N GLN A 288 -7.91 -15.73 10.71
CA GLN A 288 -6.86 -15.74 9.69
C GLN A 288 -5.77 -16.82 9.91
N GLY A 289 -5.97 -17.67 10.93
CA GLY A 289 -5.28 -18.93 11.15
C GLY A 289 -6.17 -19.91 11.92
N SER A 290 -5.76 -21.16 12.06
CA SER A 290 -6.56 -22.20 12.72
C SER A 290 -6.62 -22.10 14.26
N TYR A 291 -6.24 -20.95 14.83
CA TYR A 291 -6.27 -20.69 16.27
C TYR A 291 -7.68 -20.34 16.76
N ASN A 292 -7.89 -20.50 18.07
CA ASN A 292 -9.16 -20.15 18.72
C ASN A 292 -8.94 -19.87 20.22
N GLY A 293 -9.36 -18.70 20.69
CA GLY A 293 -9.27 -18.28 22.10
C GLY A 293 -7.90 -17.78 22.56
N ALA A 294 -6.81 -18.32 22.01
CA ALA A 294 -5.45 -17.77 22.17
C ALA A 294 -4.60 -18.09 20.94
N ALA A 295 -3.61 -17.24 20.65
CA ALA A 295 -2.64 -17.46 19.58
C ALA A 295 -1.30 -16.80 19.94
N THR A 296 -0.21 -17.40 19.47
CA THR A 296 1.17 -16.93 19.57
C THR A 296 1.72 -16.73 18.17
N TYR A 297 2.22 -15.53 17.89
CA TYR A 297 2.81 -15.21 16.60
C TYR A 297 4.29 -15.61 16.55
N GLY A 298 4.71 -16.27 15.47
CA GLY A 298 6.10 -16.40 15.06
C GLY A 298 6.56 -17.83 14.80
N TYR A 299 7.46 -18.00 13.82
CA TYR A 299 8.02 -19.30 13.41
C TYR A 299 6.98 -20.32 12.91
N GLY A 300 5.81 -19.86 12.46
CA GLY A 300 4.73 -20.73 12.01
C GLY A 300 4.02 -21.45 13.14
N THR A 301 4.01 -20.91 14.37
CA THR A 301 3.31 -21.52 15.50
C THR A 301 1.81 -21.56 15.25
N ASP A 302 1.16 -20.40 15.17
CA ASP A 302 -0.29 -20.30 15.00
C ASP A 302 -0.68 -19.55 13.72
N GLU A 303 0.21 -18.73 13.16
CA GLU A 303 -0.06 -18.01 11.92
C GLU A 303 -0.02 -18.94 10.68
N THR A 304 -1.05 -18.86 9.84
CA THR A 304 -1.09 -19.53 8.53
C THR A 304 -0.32 -18.73 7.48
N PHE A 305 -0.39 -17.40 7.57
CA PHE A 305 0.28 -16.46 6.68
C PHE A 305 1.16 -15.51 7.50
N THR A 306 2.33 -15.12 6.98
CA THR A 306 3.19 -14.17 7.70
C THR A 306 2.51 -12.83 7.90
N ASN A 307 1.70 -12.36 6.95
CA ASN A 307 0.91 -11.12 7.07
C ASN A 307 -0.46 -11.29 7.77
N ASP A 308 -0.69 -12.38 8.50
CA ASP A 308 -1.83 -12.49 9.43
C ASP A 308 -1.70 -11.43 10.54
N SER A 309 -2.46 -10.34 10.41
CA SER A 309 -2.40 -9.21 11.32
C SER A 309 -3.68 -8.37 11.26
N TRP A 310 -3.88 -7.53 12.27
CA TRP A 310 -4.89 -6.46 12.27
C TRP A 310 -4.77 -5.48 11.11
N GLN A 311 -3.61 -5.38 10.46
CA GLN A 311 -3.47 -4.57 9.25
C GLN A 311 -4.23 -5.18 8.06
N MET A 312 -4.34 -6.51 8.01
CA MET A 312 -5.00 -7.22 6.91
C MET A 312 -6.43 -7.63 7.25
N SER A 313 -6.72 -7.96 8.50
CA SER A 313 -8.02 -8.49 8.92
C SER A 313 -8.29 -8.21 10.41
N VAL A 314 -9.49 -7.72 10.71
CA VAL A 314 -10.01 -7.65 12.08
C VAL A 314 -10.20 -9.03 12.72
N MET A 315 -10.27 -10.08 11.91
CA MET A 315 -10.38 -11.48 12.35
C MET A 315 -9.05 -12.07 12.85
N SER A 316 -7.94 -11.32 12.71
CA SER A 316 -6.64 -11.73 13.23
C SER A 316 -6.53 -11.52 14.75
N TYR A 317 -5.79 -12.40 15.42
CA TYR A 317 -5.42 -12.20 16.83
C TYR A 317 -4.14 -11.38 17.01
N PHE A 318 -3.44 -11.07 15.90
CA PHE A 318 -2.12 -10.47 15.96
C PHE A 318 -2.21 -8.98 15.65
N SER A 319 -2.01 -8.16 16.69
CA SER A 319 -1.82 -6.73 16.49
C SER A 319 -0.51 -6.45 15.74
N GLN A 320 -0.36 -5.22 15.25
CA GLN A 320 0.86 -4.73 14.61
C GLN A 320 2.09 -4.82 15.55
N ASN A 321 1.88 -4.83 16.87
CA ASN A 321 2.95 -5.04 17.85
C ASN A 321 3.35 -6.53 17.98
N ASN A 322 2.45 -7.46 17.69
CA ASN A 322 2.70 -8.89 17.79
C ASN A 322 3.29 -9.44 16.48
N ASN A 323 2.77 -8.98 15.35
CA ASN A 323 3.26 -9.39 14.04
C ASN A 323 4.46 -8.52 13.62
N HIS A 324 5.67 -9.03 13.86
CA HIS A 324 6.90 -8.33 13.50
C HIS A 324 7.23 -8.33 12.00
N THR A 325 6.41 -8.95 11.15
CA THR A 325 6.61 -8.95 9.69
C THR A 325 5.89 -7.79 9.00
N THR A 326 4.92 -7.18 9.68
CA THR A 326 4.33 -5.90 9.27
C THR A 326 5.15 -4.75 9.87
N ASP A 327 5.48 -3.76 9.06
CA ASP A 327 6.12 -2.49 9.47
C ASP A 327 5.08 -1.40 9.84
N ALA A 328 3.84 -1.81 10.10
CA ALA A 328 2.73 -0.92 10.43
C ALA A 328 2.83 -0.40 11.87
N SER A 329 2.36 0.83 12.08
CA SER A 329 2.14 1.35 13.43
C SER A 329 0.96 0.67 14.10
N PHE A 330 1.05 0.52 15.43
CA PHE A 330 -0.08 0.05 16.22
C PHE A 330 -1.23 1.06 16.19
N GLY A 331 -2.45 0.55 16.00
CA GLY A 331 -3.69 1.27 16.24
C GLY A 331 -4.88 0.33 16.30
N PHE A 332 -5.95 0.77 16.95
CA PHE A 332 -7.18 0.00 17.04
C PHE A 332 -7.92 0.04 15.71
N VAL A 333 -8.35 -1.14 15.27
CA VAL A 333 -9.09 -1.29 14.02
C VAL A 333 -10.47 -0.65 14.18
N SER A 334 -10.75 0.32 13.31
CA SER A 334 -11.97 1.14 13.35
C SER A 334 -12.82 0.94 12.08
N SER A 335 -12.52 -0.05 11.26
CA SER A 335 -13.32 -0.43 10.11
C SER A 335 -13.14 -1.93 9.82
N LEU A 336 -13.78 -2.44 8.77
CA LEU A 336 -13.29 -3.66 8.14
C LEU A 336 -11.92 -3.39 7.50
N MET A 337 -11.05 -4.41 7.47
CA MET A 337 -9.77 -4.34 6.77
C MET A 337 -9.87 -5.04 5.41
N LEU A 338 -8.84 -4.89 4.57
CA LEU A 338 -8.86 -5.36 3.17
C LEU A 338 -9.40 -6.79 3.01
N ALA A 339 -8.91 -7.76 3.80
CA ALA A 339 -9.32 -9.15 3.66
C ALA A 339 -10.76 -9.39 4.16
N ASP A 340 -11.20 -8.64 5.17
CA ASP A 340 -12.56 -8.73 5.72
C ASP A 340 -13.58 -8.21 4.70
N ILE A 341 -13.27 -7.09 4.03
CA ILE A 341 -14.11 -6.50 2.99
C ILE A 341 -14.26 -7.50 1.85
N LEU A 342 -13.17 -8.01 1.29
CA LEU A 342 -13.21 -8.95 0.18
C LEU A 342 -13.93 -10.27 0.56
N ALA A 343 -13.69 -10.80 1.76
CA ALA A 343 -14.36 -12.00 2.27
C ALA A 343 -15.87 -11.77 2.44
N GLY A 344 -16.25 -10.65 3.07
CA GLY A 344 -17.65 -10.28 3.28
C GLY A 344 -18.39 -10.05 1.96
N GLN A 345 -17.77 -9.36 1.00
CA GLN A 345 -18.32 -9.15 -0.33
C GLN A 345 -18.45 -10.45 -1.14
N THR A 346 -17.55 -11.40 -0.92
CA THR A 346 -17.66 -12.75 -1.53
C THR A 346 -18.89 -13.49 -1.02
N LEU A 347 -19.25 -13.33 0.26
CA LEU A 347 -20.43 -13.99 0.84
C LEU A 347 -21.74 -13.25 0.55
N TYR A 348 -21.72 -11.92 0.54
CA TYR A 348 -22.95 -11.11 0.59
C TYR A 348 -23.12 -10.11 -0.56
N GLY A 349 -22.08 -9.88 -1.36
CA GLY A 349 -22.06 -8.80 -2.36
C GLY A 349 -21.55 -7.48 -1.77
N ALA A 350 -21.24 -6.54 -2.66
CA ALA A 350 -20.67 -5.25 -2.32
C ALA A 350 -21.75 -4.21 -1.98
N SER A 351 -21.51 -3.39 -0.95
CA SER A 351 -22.47 -2.36 -0.56
C SER A 351 -22.63 -1.29 -1.65
N THR A 352 -23.80 -0.64 -1.64
CA THR A 352 -24.06 0.56 -2.46
C THR A 352 -24.14 1.83 -1.62
N ALA A 353 -23.79 1.76 -0.33
CA ALA A 353 -23.94 2.87 0.61
C ALA A 353 -23.16 4.13 0.20
N THR A 354 -22.08 3.95 -0.55
CA THR A 354 -21.13 4.99 -0.94
C THR A 354 -21.13 5.30 -2.44
N ASN A 355 -22.08 4.80 -3.24
CA ASN A 355 -22.09 4.92 -4.72
C ASN A 355 -22.35 6.34 -5.30
N GLY A 356 -22.12 7.41 -4.54
CA GLY A 356 -22.12 8.77 -5.07
C GLY A 356 -21.08 9.59 -4.32
N ASN A 357 -20.72 10.76 -4.85
CA ASN A 357 -19.58 11.56 -4.38
C ASN A 357 -19.46 11.64 -2.85
N THR A 358 -18.45 10.98 -2.31
CA THR A 358 -18.15 10.95 -0.89
C THR A 358 -16.95 11.84 -0.56
N THR A 359 -16.93 12.35 0.68
CA THR A 359 -15.75 13.00 1.25
C THR A 359 -15.30 12.20 2.47
N TRP A 360 -14.15 11.55 2.35
CA TRP A 360 -13.48 10.81 3.40
C TRP A 360 -12.48 11.75 4.10
N GLY A 361 -12.49 11.78 5.43
CA GLY A 361 -11.61 12.69 6.18
C GLY A 361 -12.31 13.98 6.63
N ALA A 362 -11.59 15.10 6.62
CA ALA A 362 -12.13 16.40 7.00
C ALA A 362 -13.35 16.77 6.15
N ASN A 363 -14.25 17.59 6.69
CA ASN A 363 -15.45 18.06 5.97
C ASN A 363 -16.33 16.93 5.41
N THR A 364 -16.34 15.76 6.04
CA THR A 364 -17.03 14.58 5.52
C THR A 364 -18.53 14.84 5.27
N ASN A 365 -19.04 14.29 4.17
CA ASN A 365 -20.46 14.27 3.84
C ASN A 365 -21.14 12.94 4.20
N LEU A 366 -20.38 12.00 4.80
CA LEU A 366 -20.90 10.75 5.33
C LEU A 366 -21.73 11.03 6.59
N SER A 367 -22.48 10.04 7.04
CA SER A 367 -23.37 10.15 8.21
C SER A 367 -23.08 9.06 9.25
N GLY A 368 -23.72 9.15 10.41
CA GLY A 368 -23.63 8.13 11.46
C GLY A 368 -22.22 7.97 12.03
N TYR A 369 -21.73 6.73 11.98
CA TYR A 369 -20.42 6.29 12.44
C TYR A 369 -19.29 7.10 11.81
N TRP A 370 -19.28 7.20 10.48
CA TRP A 370 -18.21 7.87 9.73
C TRP A 370 -18.15 9.38 10.03
N ALA A 371 -19.31 10.04 10.14
CA ALA A 371 -19.38 11.44 10.55
C ALA A 371 -18.79 11.68 11.95
N THR A 372 -19.12 10.78 12.90
CA THR A 372 -18.61 10.85 14.27
C THR A 372 -17.09 10.63 14.31
N LEU A 373 -16.60 9.62 13.59
CA LEU A 373 -15.19 9.27 13.54
C LEU A 373 -14.35 10.39 12.91
N PHE A 374 -14.75 10.88 11.74
CA PHE A 374 -13.97 11.87 11.00
C PHE A 374 -14.07 13.28 11.58
N GLY A 375 -15.20 13.63 12.21
CA GLY A 375 -15.30 14.86 12.98
C GLY A 375 -14.24 14.95 14.08
N GLU A 376 -13.98 13.85 14.81
CA GLU A 376 -12.90 13.78 15.81
C GLU A 376 -11.53 13.79 15.14
N LEU A 377 -11.30 12.88 14.18
CA LEU A 377 -9.97 12.64 13.63
C LEU A 377 -9.42 13.81 12.82
N PHE A 378 -10.28 14.59 12.18
CA PHE A 378 -9.86 15.60 11.22
C PHE A 378 -10.44 16.98 11.53
N ASP A 379 -11.69 17.10 11.99
CA ASP A 379 -12.30 18.43 12.17
C ASP A 379 -12.05 19.04 13.56
N GLY A 380 -11.26 18.38 14.40
CA GLY A 380 -10.94 18.84 15.76
C GLY A 380 -12.16 18.91 16.69
N VAL A 381 -13.22 18.16 16.38
CA VAL A 381 -14.36 17.96 17.26
C VAL A 381 -13.89 17.16 18.47
N ASP A 382 -14.26 17.57 19.68
CA ASP A 382 -14.07 16.78 20.91
C ASP A 382 -15.32 15.92 21.14
N SER A 383 -15.36 14.77 20.49
CA SER A 383 -16.42 13.78 20.55
C SER A 383 -16.32 12.94 21.82
N ALA A 384 -17.40 12.93 22.58
CA ALA A 384 -17.52 12.02 23.72
C ALA A 384 -17.47 10.54 23.30
N ASP A 385 -17.73 10.23 22.03
CA ASP A 385 -17.90 8.89 21.49
C ASP A 385 -16.63 8.27 20.92
N VAL A 386 -15.59 9.08 20.66
CA VAL A 386 -14.30 8.61 20.11
C VAL A 386 -13.23 8.62 21.21
N ALA A 387 -12.40 7.59 21.25
CA ALA A 387 -11.25 7.52 22.15
C ALA A 387 -10.04 8.18 21.50
N ASN A 388 -9.25 8.89 22.30
CA ASN A 388 -7.95 9.41 21.90
C ASN A 388 -6.90 8.29 21.86
N ASN A 389 -7.08 7.36 20.92
CA ASN A 389 -6.16 6.29 20.60
C ASN A 389 -5.78 6.36 19.12
N ALA A 390 -4.63 5.79 18.75
CA ALA A 390 -4.31 5.58 17.34
C ALA A 390 -5.34 4.65 16.70
N GLN A 391 -5.82 5.01 15.51
CA GLN A 391 -6.83 4.27 14.77
C GLN A 391 -6.29 3.83 13.41
N VAL A 392 -6.70 2.64 12.98
CA VAL A 392 -6.40 2.07 11.66
C VAL A 392 -7.72 1.80 10.97
N PHE A 393 -7.82 2.17 9.70
CA PHE A 393 -9.03 1.96 8.92
C PHE A 393 -8.74 1.78 7.43
N THR A 394 -9.74 1.25 6.72
CA THR A 394 -9.76 1.06 5.28
C THR A 394 -10.92 1.85 4.70
N ILE A 395 -10.66 2.60 3.63
CA ILE A 395 -11.69 3.26 2.84
C ILE A 395 -12.26 2.25 1.84
N TYR A 396 -13.58 2.12 1.80
CA TYR A 396 -14.27 1.43 0.73
C TYR A 396 -15.32 2.34 0.12
N ASP A 397 -15.15 2.59 -1.16
CA ASP A 397 -16.11 3.26 -2.03
C ASP A 397 -16.38 2.40 -3.27
N ASN A 398 -17.57 2.54 -3.85
CA ASN A 398 -18.05 1.76 -4.99
C ASN A 398 -18.56 2.64 -6.15
N GLY A 399 -18.39 3.96 -6.06
CA GLY A 399 -18.58 4.84 -7.21
C GLY A 399 -18.91 6.26 -6.79
N GLY A 400 -18.61 7.21 -7.66
CA GLY A 400 -18.77 8.62 -7.34
C GLY A 400 -17.67 9.43 -8.01
N ASN A 401 -17.47 10.63 -7.47
CA ASN A 401 -16.26 11.40 -7.67
C ASN A 401 -15.86 11.84 -6.25
N ASP A 402 -14.94 11.08 -5.67
CA ASP A 402 -14.75 10.96 -4.24
C ASP A 402 -13.49 11.72 -3.83
N THR A 403 -13.53 12.29 -2.62
CA THR A 403 -12.46 13.13 -2.11
C THR A 403 -11.90 12.56 -0.83
N PHE A 404 -10.58 12.43 -0.74
CA PHE A 404 -9.88 12.26 0.52
C PHE A 404 -9.34 13.61 1.01
N ASP A 405 -9.94 14.15 2.05
CA ASP A 405 -9.69 15.49 2.57
C ASP A 405 -8.89 15.42 3.88
N LEU A 406 -7.65 15.92 3.83
CA LEU A 406 -6.72 16.08 4.93
C LEU A 406 -6.38 17.55 5.18
N SER A 407 -7.21 18.49 4.72
CA SER A 407 -6.97 19.94 4.80
C SER A 407 -6.69 20.47 6.21
N SER A 408 -7.17 19.76 7.24
CA SER A 408 -6.93 20.10 8.65
C SER A 408 -5.66 19.47 9.24
N SER A 409 -5.03 18.53 8.54
CA SER A 409 -3.84 17.84 9.02
C SER A 409 -2.64 18.76 9.02
N THR A 410 -1.81 18.65 10.06
CA THR A 410 -0.51 19.33 10.15
C THR A 410 0.66 18.35 10.07
N PHE A 411 0.37 17.08 9.80
CA PHE A 411 1.37 16.02 9.70
C PHE A 411 1.86 15.89 8.27
N ASN A 412 3.07 15.38 8.11
CA ASN A 412 3.55 14.90 6.83
C ASN A 412 2.92 13.53 6.58
N ASN A 413 2.05 13.42 5.59
CA ASN A 413 1.35 12.21 5.22
C ASN A 413 1.97 11.59 3.96
N ARG A 414 1.90 10.26 3.83
CA ARG A 414 2.22 9.56 2.59
C ARG A 414 0.98 8.85 2.10
N ILE A 415 0.38 9.36 1.05
CA ILE A 415 -0.91 8.91 0.52
C ILE A 415 -0.70 8.21 -0.81
N ASP A 416 -1.23 6.99 -0.92
CA ASP A 416 -1.45 6.27 -2.17
C ASP A 416 -2.96 6.23 -2.42
N MET A 417 -3.39 6.69 -3.59
CA MET A 417 -4.79 6.68 -4.00
C MET A 417 -5.16 5.42 -4.82
N ASN A 418 -4.21 4.50 -5.01
CA ASN A 418 -4.45 3.21 -5.65
C ASN A 418 -5.12 2.23 -4.67
N ASP A 419 -5.94 1.32 -5.18
CA ASP A 419 -6.54 0.28 -4.35
C ASP A 419 -5.52 -0.77 -3.89
N GLU A 420 -5.84 -1.49 -2.81
CA GLU A 420 -4.98 -2.48 -2.16
C GLU A 420 -3.63 -1.96 -1.66
N THR A 421 -3.50 -0.65 -1.49
CA THR A 421 -2.31 0.00 -0.96
C THR A 421 -2.51 0.43 0.49
N PHE A 422 -1.39 0.80 1.13
CA PHE A 422 -1.38 1.37 2.46
C PHE A 422 -0.70 2.73 2.46
N SER A 423 -1.25 3.64 3.26
CA SER A 423 -0.83 5.02 3.42
C SER A 423 -0.44 5.32 4.87
N ASP A 424 0.46 6.29 5.04
CA ASP A 424 0.89 6.82 6.34
C ASP A 424 0.08 8.08 6.64
N LEU A 425 -0.67 8.06 7.73
CA LEU A 425 -1.63 9.10 8.07
C LEU A 425 -1.44 9.60 9.49
N ASN A 426 -1.35 10.93 9.64
CA ASN A 426 -1.26 11.63 10.92
C ASN A 426 -0.16 11.08 11.86
N GLY A 427 1.01 10.78 11.27
CA GLY A 427 2.17 10.24 11.98
C GLY A 427 2.12 8.72 12.25
N GLY A 428 1.03 8.05 11.88
CA GLY A 428 0.96 6.59 11.81
C GLY A 428 1.60 6.06 10.53
N THR A 429 2.20 4.88 10.60
CA THR A 429 2.73 4.15 9.43
C THR A 429 1.74 3.08 8.99
N LYS A 430 1.37 3.10 7.70
CA LYS A 430 0.49 2.13 7.04
C LYS A 430 -0.81 1.86 7.80
N ASN A 431 -1.39 2.93 8.35
CA ASN A 431 -2.61 2.91 9.16
C ASN A 431 -3.87 3.30 8.37
N LEU A 432 -3.74 3.60 7.08
CA LEU A 432 -4.84 3.78 6.15
C LEU A 432 -4.67 2.80 4.99
N ALA A 433 -5.75 2.15 4.56
CA ALA A 433 -5.79 1.36 3.33
C ALA A 433 -6.95 1.78 2.43
N ILE A 434 -6.85 1.47 1.13
CA ILE A 434 -7.94 1.61 0.16
C ILE A 434 -8.35 0.22 -0.32
N ALA A 435 -9.64 -0.11 -0.19
CA ALA A 435 -10.17 -1.41 -0.55
C ALA A 435 -10.12 -1.66 -2.06
N ARG A 436 -10.03 -2.93 -2.46
CA ARG A 436 -10.07 -3.35 -3.87
C ARG A 436 -11.26 -2.74 -4.59
N GLY A 437 -11.01 -2.18 -5.78
CA GLY A 437 -12.03 -1.60 -6.66
C GLY A 437 -12.54 -0.23 -6.20
N THR A 438 -12.04 0.31 -5.09
CA THR A 438 -12.29 1.69 -4.70
C THR A 438 -11.40 2.63 -5.49
N ILE A 439 -12.01 3.65 -6.08
CA ILE A 439 -11.31 4.72 -6.79
C ILE A 439 -11.57 6.00 -5.99
N ILE A 440 -10.50 6.72 -5.66
CA ILE A 440 -10.59 8.06 -5.08
C ILE A 440 -10.02 9.01 -6.11
N GLU A 441 -10.81 9.96 -6.60
CA GLU A 441 -10.39 10.87 -7.65
C GLU A 441 -9.72 12.13 -7.11
N ASN A 442 -10.10 12.58 -5.91
CA ASN A 442 -9.67 13.88 -5.41
C ASN A 442 -8.90 13.74 -4.08
N PHE A 443 -7.88 14.57 -3.91
CA PHE A 443 -7.12 14.67 -2.68
C PHE A 443 -6.93 16.14 -2.28
N ILE A 444 -7.07 16.43 -1.00
CA ILE A 444 -6.77 17.75 -0.43
C ILE A 444 -5.81 17.55 0.74
N GLY A 445 -4.58 18.01 0.61
CA GLY A 445 -3.54 17.95 1.62
C GLY A 445 -3.64 19.07 2.65
N GLY A 446 -2.82 18.95 3.68
CA GLY A 446 -2.87 19.79 4.87
C GLY A 446 -1.82 20.89 4.87
N SER A 447 -1.19 21.09 6.03
CA SER A 447 -0.04 21.99 6.19
C SER A 447 1.30 21.26 6.34
N GLY A 448 1.31 19.94 6.16
CA GLY A 448 2.50 19.11 6.26
C GLY A 448 3.23 19.03 4.93
N ALA A 449 4.46 18.51 4.92
CA ALA A 449 5.12 18.15 3.69
C ALA A 449 4.67 16.74 3.27
N ASP A 450 3.63 16.69 2.45
CA ASP A 450 2.92 15.49 2.05
C ASP A 450 3.55 14.83 0.81
N THR A 451 3.41 13.51 0.70
CA THR A 451 3.74 12.76 -0.51
C THR A 451 2.48 12.06 -1.00
N VAL A 452 2.02 12.38 -2.20
CA VAL A 452 0.76 11.89 -2.74
C VAL A 452 0.98 11.23 -4.08
N GLN A 453 0.48 10.01 -4.22
CA GLN A 453 0.41 9.29 -5.48
C GLN A 453 -1.05 9.08 -5.86
N GLY A 454 -1.44 9.62 -7.01
CA GLY A 454 -2.72 9.38 -7.66
C GLY A 454 -2.82 7.96 -8.24
N ASN A 455 -3.83 7.74 -9.07
CA ASN A 455 -4.16 6.45 -9.64
C ASN A 455 -4.32 6.53 -11.17
N GLU A 456 -5.12 5.63 -11.76
CA GLU A 456 -5.34 5.62 -13.22
C GLU A 456 -6.53 6.50 -13.65
N ALA A 457 -7.27 7.09 -12.70
CA ALA A 457 -8.38 7.99 -12.97
C ALA A 457 -7.89 9.43 -13.11
N ALA A 458 -8.70 10.29 -13.72
CA ALA A 458 -8.45 11.72 -13.73
C ALA A 458 -8.50 12.28 -12.30
N ASN A 459 -7.35 12.62 -11.74
CA ASN A 459 -7.21 13.06 -10.37
C ASN A 459 -7.17 14.59 -10.22
N ASN A 460 -7.71 15.08 -9.11
CA ASN A 460 -7.53 16.46 -8.66
C ASN A 460 -6.84 16.46 -7.30
N ILE A 461 -5.56 16.79 -7.28
CA ILE A 461 -4.70 16.68 -6.09
C ILE A 461 -4.21 18.07 -5.71
N ALA A 462 -4.58 18.52 -4.51
CA ALA A 462 -4.03 19.73 -3.90
C ALA A 462 -3.09 19.35 -2.75
N GLY A 463 -1.83 19.82 -2.78
CA GLY A 463 -0.84 19.63 -1.71
C GLY A 463 -1.16 20.44 -0.47
N GLY A 464 -1.52 21.72 -0.67
CA GLY A 464 -1.94 22.61 0.41
C GLY A 464 -0.80 23.54 0.80
N ASN A 465 -0.44 23.59 2.08
CA ASN A 465 0.81 24.23 2.48
C ASN A 465 1.83 23.15 2.79
N GLY A 466 3.10 23.39 2.52
CA GLY A 466 4.12 22.37 2.77
C GLY A 466 5.15 22.36 1.66
N ASN A 467 6.07 21.41 1.70
CA ASN A 467 6.89 21.14 0.52
C ASN A 467 6.46 19.76 0.05
N ASP A 468 5.49 19.72 -0.85
CA ASP A 468 4.77 18.51 -1.21
C ASP A 468 5.41 17.80 -2.40
N SER A 469 5.14 16.51 -2.51
CA SER A 469 5.54 15.69 -3.65
C SER A 469 4.30 15.00 -4.21
N LEU A 470 3.82 15.50 -5.35
CA LEU A 470 2.60 15.04 -6.00
C LEU A 470 2.94 14.29 -7.29
N LEU A 471 2.42 13.08 -7.43
CA LEU A 471 2.50 12.27 -8.65
C LEU A 471 1.08 11.93 -9.07
N ALA A 472 0.64 12.40 -10.23
CA ALA A 472 -0.73 12.21 -10.69
C ALA A 472 -0.96 10.78 -11.20
N GLY A 473 -0.18 10.35 -12.20
CA GLY A 473 -0.20 8.96 -12.66
C GLY A 473 -0.66 8.84 -14.11
N MET A 474 -1.78 8.16 -14.34
CA MET A 474 -2.45 8.20 -15.64
C MET A 474 -3.76 8.94 -15.48
N GLY A 475 -4.19 9.65 -16.52
CA GLY A 475 -5.44 10.41 -16.44
C GLY A 475 -5.20 11.82 -16.95
N ASN A 476 -6.25 12.60 -17.13
CA ASN A 476 -6.05 14.03 -17.36
C ASN A 476 -6.15 14.71 -16.00
N ASP A 477 -5.01 14.94 -15.38
CA ASP A 477 -4.94 15.26 -13.96
C ASP A 477 -4.80 16.76 -13.72
N THR A 478 -5.15 17.19 -12.52
CA THR A 478 -4.89 18.54 -12.02
C THR A 478 -4.13 18.45 -10.71
N LEU A 479 -2.91 18.99 -10.71
CA LEU A 479 -2.05 19.11 -9.53
C LEU A 479 -1.93 20.59 -9.12
N LEU A 480 -2.21 20.86 -7.85
CA LEU A 480 -2.01 22.17 -7.22
C LEU A 480 -1.02 21.99 -6.07
N GLY A 481 0.17 22.59 -6.15
CA GLY A 481 1.17 22.56 -5.08
C GLY A 481 0.67 23.35 -3.87
N GLY A 482 0.56 24.67 -4.05
CA GLY A 482 0.02 25.59 -3.05
C GLY A 482 1.14 26.44 -2.45
N ASP A 483 1.21 26.52 -1.12
CA ASP A 483 2.27 27.28 -0.44
C ASP A 483 3.47 26.36 -0.16
N GLY A 484 4.65 26.74 -0.62
CA GLY A 484 5.93 26.10 -0.34
C GLY A 484 6.60 25.56 -1.59
N SER A 485 7.69 24.80 -1.44
CA SER A 485 8.51 24.35 -2.58
C SER A 485 8.15 22.92 -2.99
N ASP A 486 7.28 22.82 -3.97
CA ASP A 486 6.61 21.58 -4.34
C ASP A 486 7.28 20.86 -5.51
N ARG A 487 7.02 19.56 -5.61
CA ARG A 487 7.42 18.71 -6.73
C ARG A 487 6.18 18.04 -7.32
N MET A 488 5.95 18.27 -8.59
CA MET A 488 4.78 17.77 -9.29
C MET A 488 5.17 17.03 -10.58
N PHE A 489 4.57 15.87 -10.77
CA PHE A 489 4.72 15.03 -11.95
C PHE A 489 3.32 14.68 -12.48
N GLY A 490 2.98 15.17 -13.67
CA GLY A 490 1.71 14.89 -14.35
C GLY A 490 1.61 13.41 -14.71
N GLY A 491 2.49 12.95 -15.59
CA GLY A 491 2.62 11.54 -15.92
C GLY A 491 2.20 11.28 -17.35
N LEU A 492 1.14 10.50 -17.55
CA LEU A 492 0.60 10.24 -18.87
C LEU A 492 -0.67 11.05 -19.09
N ASN A 493 -0.91 11.42 -20.36
CA ASN A 493 -2.07 12.18 -20.82
C ASN A 493 -1.96 13.67 -20.48
N ALA A 494 -3.03 14.44 -20.69
CA ALA A 494 -2.94 15.90 -20.70
C ALA A 494 -3.23 16.45 -19.30
N ASP A 495 -2.19 16.97 -18.66
CA ASP A 495 -2.22 17.37 -17.26
C ASP A 495 -2.14 18.89 -17.06
N ARG A 496 -2.69 19.35 -15.93
CA ARG A 496 -2.52 20.72 -15.44
C ARG A 496 -1.74 20.71 -14.14
N LEU A 497 -0.61 21.41 -14.10
CA LEU A 497 0.22 21.58 -12.91
C LEU A 497 0.33 23.06 -12.54
N GLU A 498 0.09 23.40 -11.28
CA GLU A 498 0.23 24.76 -10.73
C GLU A 498 1.06 24.74 -9.45
N GLY A 499 2.24 25.36 -9.47
CA GLY A 499 3.20 25.45 -8.37
C GLY A 499 2.63 26.21 -7.19
N GLY A 500 2.33 27.48 -7.42
CA GLY A 500 1.80 28.36 -6.38
C GLY A 500 2.91 29.26 -5.85
N ASP A 501 3.09 29.31 -4.53
CA ASP A 501 4.07 30.17 -3.89
C ASP A 501 5.29 29.36 -3.44
N GLY A 502 6.45 29.51 -4.07
CA GLY A 502 7.64 28.86 -3.58
C GLY A 502 8.78 28.76 -4.57
N LYS A 503 9.25 27.54 -4.79
CA LYS A 503 10.32 27.22 -5.74
C LYS A 503 10.06 25.83 -6.22
N ASP A 504 9.25 25.75 -7.25
CA ASP A 504 8.56 24.52 -7.59
C ASP A 504 9.25 23.79 -8.72
N VAL A 505 9.03 22.49 -8.76
CA VAL A 505 9.50 21.63 -9.85
C VAL A 505 8.29 20.97 -10.46
N LEU A 506 7.93 21.39 -11.67
CA LEU A 506 6.80 20.88 -12.43
C LEU A 506 7.30 20.08 -13.63
N ARG A 507 6.75 18.88 -13.82
CA ARG A 507 7.05 18.01 -14.96
C ARG A 507 5.75 17.49 -15.55
N GLY A 508 5.42 17.91 -16.77
CA GLY A 508 4.23 17.45 -17.51
C GLY A 508 4.34 15.98 -17.90
N ASP A 509 5.55 15.56 -18.30
CA ASP A 509 5.88 14.20 -18.72
C ASP A 509 5.43 13.86 -20.16
N ALA A 510 4.27 13.25 -20.37
CA ALA A 510 3.84 12.84 -21.70
C ALA A 510 2.38 13.19 -21.91
N GLY A 511 2.09 14.16 -22.78
CA GLY A 511 0.77 14.76 -22.76
C GLY A 511 0.63 15.95 -23.67
N TYR A 512 -0.39 16.76 -23.41
CA TYR A 512 -0.44 18.14 -23.86
C TYR A 512 -0.64 18.94 -22.59
N ASP A 513 0.46 19.29 -21.95
CA ASP A 513 0.46 19.67 -20.55
C ASP A 513 0.45 21.18 -20.39
N MET A 514 -0.15 21.63 -19.29
CA MET A 514 -0.18 23.04 -18.92
C MET A 514 0.49 23.22 -17.55
N LEU A 515 1.60 23.96 -17.54
CA LEU A 515 2.44 24.18 -16.37
C LEU A 515 2.40 25.65 -15.96
N VAL A 516 2.17 25.93 -14.68
CA VAL A 516 2.19 27.29 -14.12
C VAL A 516 3.11 27.27 -12.89
N GLY A 517 4.25 27.96 -12.95
CA GLY A 517 5.19 28.08 -11.83
C GLY A 517 4.57 28.86 -10.68
N GLY A 518 4.29 30.14 -10.90
CA GLY A 518 3.62 31.00 -9.92
C GLY A 518 4.59 32.03 -9.35
N SER A 519 4.68 32.14 -8.03
CA SER A 519 5.69 32.96 -7.37
C SER A 519 6.89 32.07 -7.05
N GLY A 520 8.09 32.41 -7.50
CA GLY A 520 9.23 31.55 -7.20
C GLY A 520 10.34 31.58 -8.22
N ALA A 521 11.39 30.80 -7.97
CA ALA A 521 12.35 30.50 -9.02
C ALA A 521 12.11 29.05 -9.39
N ASP A 522 11.26 28.86 -10.39
CA ASP A 522 10.62 27.58 -10.68
C ASP A 522 11.35 26.83 -11.80
N ILE A 523 11.16 25.51 -11.81
CA ILE A 523 11.67 24.61 -12.82
C ILE A 523 10.50 23.92 -13.49
N LEU A 524 10.33 24.17 -14.78
CA LEU A 524 9.23 23.65 -15.60
C LEU A 524 9.80 22.77 -16.71
N HIS A 525 9.29 21.55 -16.81
CA HIS A 525 9.61 20.58 -17.86
C HIS A 525 8.33 20.15 -18.56
N GLY A 526 8.14 20.51 -19.83
CA GLY A 526 6.99 20.06 -20.64
C GLY A 526 7.03 18.54 -20.81
N GLY A 527 7.98 18.06 -21.60
CA GLY A 527 8.21 16.63 -21.81
C GLY A 527 7.95 16.24 -23.26
N ASN A 528 7.02 15.31 -23.49
CA ASN A 528 6.59 14.94 -24.83
C ASN A 528 5.19 15.48 -25.09
N GLY A 529 5.03 16.10 -26.26
CA GLY A 529 3.78 16.69 -26.74
C GLY A 529 3.88 18.20 -26.82
N ASN A 530 2.79 18.87 -27.14
CA ASN A 530 2.81 20.33 -27.33
C ASN A 530 2.37 21.00 -26.03
N ASP A 531 3.33 21.44 -25.24
CA ASP A 531 3.10 21.89 -23.88
C ASP A 531 3.00 23.41 -23.78
N SER A 532 2.33 23.90 -22.74
CA SER A 532 2.20 25.31 -22.44
C SER A 532 2.67 25.60 -21.03
N ALA A 533 3.64 26.52 -20.89
CA ALA A 533 4.26 26.83 -19.62
C ALA A 533 4.27 28.34 -19.32
N PHE A 534 3.99 28.69 -18.07
CA PHE A 534 4.04 30.05 -17.54
C PHE A 534 4.96 30.08 -16.32
N GLY A 535 6.08 30.81 -16.37
CA GLY A 535 7.01 30.94 -15.24
C GLY A 535 6.39 31.71 -14.08
N GLY A 536 6.02 32.98 -14.34
CA GLY A 536 5.33 33.83 -13.37
C GLY A 536 6.27 34.89 -12.80
N MET A 537 6.50 34.87 -11.49
CA MET A 537 7.39 35.80 -10.81
C MET A 537 8.65 35.10 -10.32
N GLY A 538 9.81 35.41 -10.89
CA GLY A 538 11.11 35.18 -10.26
C GLY A 538 12.20 34.85 -11.27
N GLN A 539 12.87 33.70 -11.17
CA GLN A 539 13.93 33.36 -12.14
C GLN A 539 13.71 31.94 -12.57
N ASP A 540 12.90 31.80 -13.61
CA ASP A 540 12.32 30.53 -13.98
C ASP A 540 13.15 29.84 -15.03
N ARG A 541 13.04 28.51 -15.04
CA ARG A 541 13.73 27.67 -16.02
C ARG A 541 12.75 26.74 -16.70
N PHE A 542 12.71 26.81 -18.02
CA PHE A 542 11.85 25.99 -18.85
C PHE A 542 12.65 25.10 -19.80
N TRP A 543 12.19 23.86 -19.91
CA TRP A 543 12.57 22.89 -20.94
C TRP A 543 11.30 22.37 -21.59
N GLY A 544 11.07 22.69 -22.86
CA GLY A 544 9.92 22.25 -23.65
C GLY A 544 9.95 20.75 -23.87
N GLY A 545 10.93 20.29 -24.65
CA GLY A 545 11.16 18.87 -24.85
C GLY A 545 10.91 18.47 -26.30
N ASN A 546 9.99 17.54 -26.54
CA ASN A 546 9.59 17.17 -27.90
C ASN A 546 8.17 17.64 -28.15
N GLY A 547 7.95 18.41 -29.22
CA GLY A 547 6.65 18.95 -29.60
C GLY A 547 6.74 20.46 -29.78
N ASN A 548 5.65 21.06 -30.19
CA ASN A 548 5.61 22.51 -30.41
C ASN A 548 5.18 23.19 -29.11
N ASP A 549 6.15 23.70 -28.36
CA ASP A 549 5.95 24.18 -27.01
C ASP A 549 5.76 25.70 -26.95
N SER A 550 5.03 26.16 -25.94
CA SER A 550 4.83 27.59 -25.67
C SER A 550 5.27 27.94 -24.26
N PHE A 551 6.12 28.97 -24.12
CA PHE A 551 6.57 29.47 -22.82
C PHE A 551 6.43 30.98 -22.68
N VAL A 552 5.96 31.41 -21.51
CA VAL A 552 5.98 32.81 -21.07
C VAL A 552 6.70 32.89 -19.71
N GLY A 553 7.88 33.50 -19.67
CA GLY A 553 8.70 33.64 -18.45
C GLY A 553 8.05 34.53 -17.41
N GLY A 554 7.73 35.77 -17.78
CA GLY A 554 7.03 36.69 -16.90
C GLY A 554 7.97 37.73 -16.29
N ASN A 555 8.11 37.77 -14.97
CA ASN A 555 9.00 38.72 -14.30
C ASN A 555 10.28 38.04 -13.83
N GLY A 556 11.40 38.68 -14.13
CA GLY A 556 12.74 38.37 -13.67
C GLY A 556 13.57 37.74 -14.78
N ASN A 557 14.71 37.14 -14.43
CA ASN A 557 15.70 36.74 -15.44
C ASN A 557 15.52 35.26 -15.75
N ASP A 558 14.77 34.98 -16.80
CA ASP A 558 14.29 33.64 -17.12
C ASP A 558 15.19 32.92 -18.12
N LYS A 559 15.12 31.60 -18.10
CA LYS A 559 15.85 30.75 -19.03
C LYS A 559 14.95 29.72 -19.67
N ALA A 560 14.82 29.76 -21.00
CA ALA A 560 13.97 28.84 -21.74
C ALA A 560 14.74 28.07 -22.80
N PHE A 561 14.44 26.78 -22.93
CA PHE A 561 14.89 25.91 -24.00
C PHE A 561 13.65 25.25 -24.63
N GLY A 562 13.30 25.55 -25.88
CA GLY A 562 12.20 24.88 -26.58
C GLY A 562 12.53 23.43 -26.92
N GLN A 563 13.76 23.21 -27.38
CA GLN A 563 14.39 21.93 -27.72
C GLN A 563 13.98 21.36 -29.09
N GLY A 564 12.80 20.79 -29.27
CA GLY A 564 12.49 20.10 -30.52
C GLY A 564 11.04 20.23 -30.93
N GLY A 565 10.79 20.90 -32.04
CA GLY A 565 9.46 21.28 -32.52
C GLY A 565 9.47 22.75 -32.90
N ASP A 566 8.35 23.28 -33.37
CA ASP A 566 8.24 24.70 -33.69
C ASP A 566 7.75 25.45 -32.43
N ASP A 567 8.68 26.06 -31.70
CA ASP A 567 8.44 26.58 -30.35
C ASP A 567 8.13 28.08 -30.31
N ILE A 568 7.37 28.52 -29.31
CA ILE A 568 7.08 29.95 -29.03
C ILE A 568 7.61 30.29 -27.65
N LEU A 569 8.67 31.09 -27.59
CA LEU A 569 9.32 31.48 -26.32
C LEU A 569 9.24 32.98 -26.11
N GLN A 570 8.63 33.39 -24.99
CA GLN A 570 8.57 34.77 -24.54
C GLN A 570 9.25 34.92 -23.18
N GLY A 571 10.30 35.74 -23.07
CA GLY A 571 11.04 35.98 -21.83
C GLY A 571 10.20 36.82 -20.85
N GLY A 572 9.88 38.05 -21.21
CA GLY A 572 9.04 38.92 -20.41
C GLY A 572 9.80 40.14 -19.91
N ASN A 573 9.84 40.37 -18.59
CA ASN A 573 10.57 41.48 -17.99
C ASN A 573 11.84 40.96 -17.32
N GLY A 574 13.02 41.32 -17.78
CA GLY A 574 14.28 40.92 -17.15
C GLY A 574 15.37 40.72 -18.20
N ALA A 575 16.51 40.22 -17.77
CA ALA A 575 17.57 39.83 -18.71
C ALA A 575 17.44 38.32 -18.97
N ASP A 576 16.75 37.98 -20.06
CA ASP A 576 16.31 36.61 -20.35
C ASP A 576 17.28 35.87 -21.28
N SER A 577 17.27 34.54 -21.21
CA SER A 577 18.06 33.68 -22.09
C SER A 577 17.15 32.63 -22.74
N LEU A 578 16.88 32.80 -24.04
CA LEU A 578 15.96 31.95 -24.79
C LEU A 578 16.72 31.18 -25.87
N THR A 579 16.52 29.86 -25.92
CA THR A 579 17.02 28.99 -26.99
C THR A 579 15.84 28.25 -27.62
N GLY A 580 15.60 28.43 -28.91
CA GLY A 580 14.57 27.72 -29.68
C GLY A 580 14.87 26.22 -29.70
N GLY A 581 15.75 25.77 -30.57
CA GLY A 581 16.14 24.36 -30.62
C GLY A 581 16.21 23.84 -32.04
N ASN A 582 15.50 22.76 -32.34
CA ASN A 582 15.29 22.32 -33.72
C ASN A 582 13.85 22.63 -34.11
N GLY A 583 13.63 23.35 -35.19
CA GLY A 583 12.29 23.68 -35.67
C GLY A 583 12.24 25.13 -36.14
N PHE A 584 11.06 25.61 -36.53
CA PHE A 584 10.87 27.01 -36.89
C PHE A 584 10.39 27.77 -35.66
N ASP A 585 11.32 28.29 -34.88
CA ASP A 585 11.02 28.84 -33.56
C ASP A 585 10.66 30.34 -33.63
N THR A 586 9.86 30.81 -32.66
CA THR A 586 9.52 32.22 -32.48
C THR A 586 9.96 32.69 -31.11
N LEU A 587 10.91 33.62 -31.06
CA LEU A 587 11.51 34.10 -29.82
C LEU A 587 11.22 35.60 -29.62
N THR A 588 10.72 35.95 -28.44
CA THR A 588 10.54 37.35 -27.98
C THR A 588 11.24 37.52 -26.64
N GLY A 589 12.35 38.25 -26.59
CA GLY A 589 13.06 38.54 -25.32
C GLY A 589 12.15 39.27 -24.33
N GLY A 590 11.61 40.42 -24.76
CA GLY A 590 10.75 41.24 -23.92
C GLY A 590 11.51 42.46 -23.45
N VAL A 591 11.23 42.97 -22.24
CA VAL A 591 11.91 44.14 -21.69
C VAL A 591 13.18 43.70 -20.98
N GLY A 592 14.35 44.15 -21.46
CA GLY A 592 15.58 44.07 -20.69
C GLY A 592 16.82 43.99 -21.57
N ASN A 593 17.72 43.06 -21.30
CA ASN A 593 18.88 42.86 -22.17
C ASN A 593 19.00 41.36 -22.38
N ASP A 594 18.47 40.88 -23.49
CA ASP A 594 18.18 39.47 -23.68
C ASP A 594 19.22 38.77 -24.54
N LEU A 595 19.35 37.46 -24.33
CA LEU A 595 20.19 36.57 -25.10
C LEU A 595 19.33 35.56 -25.83
N LEU A 596 19.29 35.65 -27.16
CA LEU A 596 18.43 34.84 -28.02
C LEU A 596 19.26 33.95 -28.94
N SER A 597 18.87 32.68 -29.05
CA SER A 597 19.45 31.71 -29.98
C SER A 597 18.32 30.93 -30.63
N GLY A 598 18.22 30.98 -31.96
CA GLY A 598 17.16 30.26 -32.69
C GLY A 598 17.41 28.76 -32.71
N GLY A 599 18.65 28.35 -32.98
CA GLY A 599 19.06 26.96 -33.09
C GLY A 599 19.17 26.50 -34.54
N GLY A 600 18.52 25.39 -34.88
CA GLY A 600 18.52 24.80 -36.21
C GLY A 600 17.21 25.07 -36.94
N ASN A 601 17.29 25.20 -38.26
CA ASN A 601 16.22 25.68 -39.17
C ASN A 601 16.10 27.20 -39.13
N GLY A 602 14.96 27.77 -39.51
CA GLY A 602 14.80 29.22 -39.71
C GLY A 602 13.86 29.81 -38.67
N ASP A 603 14.34 30.76 -37.89
CA ASP A 603 13.65 31.23 -36.69
C ASP A 603 13.22 32.70 -36.82
N THR A 604 12.17 33.08 -36.10
CA THR A 604 11.68 34.46 -36.04
C THR A 604 11.99 35.09 -34.69
N PHE A 605 12.79 36.15 -34.68
CA PHE A 605 13.09 36.97 -33.50
C PHE A 605 12.24 38.24 -33.52
N ILE A 606 11.33 38.39 -32.56
CA ILE A 606 10.37 39.50 -32.50
C ILE A 606 10.83 40.55 -31.49
N PHE A 607 10.92 41.81 -31.92
CA PHE A 607 11.31 42.92 -31.08
C PHE A 607 10.17 43.92 -30.84
N GLN A 608 9.91 44.23 -29.58
CA GLN A 608 8.88 45.19 -29.15
C GLN A 608 9.48 46.56 -28.84
N SER A 609 8.66 47.60 -28.67
CA SER A 609 9.13 49.00 -28.52
C SER A 609 9.98 49.29 -27.27
N ALA A 610 10.15 48.34 -26.34
CA ALA A 610 10.90 48.52 -25.10
C ALA A 610 11.88 47.36 -24.85
N HIS A 611 12.42 46.78 -25.92
CA HIS A 611 13.22 45.56 -25.86
C HIS A 611 14.54 45.71 -25.10
N GLY A 612 15.19 46.86 -25.22
CA GLY A 612 16.46 47.14 -24.55
C GLY A 612 17.65 46.63 -25.37
N ASN A 613 18.72 46.10 -24.76
CA ASN A 613 19.95 45.76 -25.50
C ASN A 613 20.13 44.25 -25.64
N ASP A 614 19.64 43.72 -26.75
CA ASP A 614 19.54 42.29 -26.98
C ASP A 614 20.64 41.77 -27.90
N THR A 615 20.93 40.48 -27.77
CA THR A 615 21.94 39.78 -28.57
C THR A 615 21.36 38.51 -29.15
N ILE A 616 21.43 38.37 -30.48
CA ILE A 616 21.19 37.11 -31.19
C ILE A 616 22.54 36.44 -31.46
N THR A 617 22.71 35.20 -31.01
CA THR A 617 24.03 34.53 -31.00
C THR A 617 24.34 33.68 -32.23
N ASP A 618 23.32 33.29 -33.01
CA ASP A 618 23.41 32.27 -34.05
C ASP A 618 22.68 32.63 -35.34
N PHE A 619 22.43 33.93 -35.57
CA PHE A 619 21.79 34.39 -36.81
C PHE A 619 22.59 33.93 -38.04
N ASN A 620 21.97 33.08 -38.87
CA ASN A 620 22.63 32.40 -39.97
C ASN A 620 22.66 33.28 -41.23
N GLU A 621 23.81 33.86 -41.54
CA GLU A 621 23.99 34.69 -42.72
C GLU A 621 23.73 33.91 -44.03
N GLY A 622 22.69 34.30 -44.77
CA GLY A 622 22.34 33.71 -46.07
C GLY A 622 21.36 32.52 -46.03
N ASN A 623 20.76 32.22 -44.87
CA ASN A 623 19.55 31.42 -44.79
C ASN A 623 18.34 32.38 -44.75
N ASP A 624 17.62 32.49 -45.87
CA ASP A 624 16.47 33.40 -45.99
C ASP A 624 15.24 32.92 -45.18
N LEU A 625 15.39 32.01 -44.22
CA LEU A 625 14.31 31.51 -43.38
C LEU A 625 14.31 32.14 -41.99
N GLU A 626 15.46 32.59 -41.49
CA GLU A 626 15.60 33.37 -40.27
C GLU A 626 15.06 34.79 -40.51
N LYS A 627 14.30 35.32 -39.54
CA LYS A 627 13.60 36.60 -39.61
C LYS A 627 13.83 37.42 -38.35
N ILE A 628 14.06 38.71 -38.53
CA ILE A 628 14.01 39.73 -37.48
C ILE A 628 12.74 40.55 -37.70
N ASP A 629 11.75 40.38 -36.82
CA ASP A 629 10.50 41.12 -36.88
C ASP A 629 10.63 42.45 -36.12
N LEU A 630 10.61 43.54 -36.89
CA LEU A 630 10.68 44.92 -36.43
C LEU A 630 9.34 45.65 -36.62
N SER A 631 8.25 44.95 -36.93
CA SER A 631 6.94 45.56 -37.23
C SER A 631 6.35 46.34 -36.06
N ALA A 632 6.79 46.05 -34.83
CA ALA A 632 6.42 46.79 -33.62
C ALA A 632 7.36 47.96 -33.28
N ILE A 633 8.46 48.16 -34.02
CA ILE A 633 9.45 49.21 -33.79
C ILE A 633 9.05 50.48 -34.55
N ALA A 634 8.57 51.48 -33.82
CA ALA A 634 8.19 52.76 -34.40
C ALA A 634 9.39 53.47 -35.06
N GLY A 635 9.25 53.81 -36.34
CA GLY A 635 10.26 54.58 -37.07
C GLY A 635 11.25 53.74 -37.86
N VAL A 636 11.13 52.41 -37.88
CA VAL A 636 11.82 51.53 -38.83
C VAL A 636 10.79 51.04 -39.84
N SER A 637 10.75 51.64 -41.02
CA SER A 637 9.64 51.44 -41.97
C SER A 637 9.94 50.50 -43.14
N ASP A 638 11.21 50.39 -43.52
CA ASP A 638 11.70 49.47 -44.54
C ASP A 638 13.21 49.24 -44.41
N ILE A 639 13.77 48.39 -45.26
CA ILE A 639 15.19 48.06 -45.26
C ILE A 639 16.10 49.26 -45.57
N ASN A 640 15.67 50.23 -46.40
CA ASN A 640 16.50 51.40 -46.69
C ASN A 640 16.59 52.31 -45.47
N ASP A 641 15.49 52.46 -44.75
CA ASP A 641 15.41 53.19 -43.48
C ASP A 641 16.34 52.56 -42.43
N LEU A 642 16.23 51.23 -42.26
CA LEU A 642 17.10 50.45 -41.38
C LEU A 642 18.59 50.67 -41.70
N LEU A 643 19.00 50.42 -42.95
CA LEU A 643 20.40 50.50 -43.38
C LEU A 643 20.98 51.93 -43.32
N THR A 644 20.14 52.96 -43.47
CA THR A 644 20.59 54.37 -43.51
C THR A 644 20.61 55.00 -42.13
N ASN A 645 19.61 54.72 -41.30
CA ASN A 645 19.32 55.49 -40.09
C ASN A 645 19.56 54.73 -38.79
N HIS A 646 19.57 53.39 -38.82
CA HIS A 646 19.53 52.57 -37.61
C HIS A 646 20.77 51.70 -37.39
N ILE A 647 21.63 51.51 -38.38
CA ILE A 647 22.82 50.65 -38.21
C ILE A 647 23.99 51.44 -37.60
N LEU A 648 24.36 51.09 -36.36
CA LEU A 648 25.38 51.82 -35.58
C LEU A 648 26.81 51.43 -35.92
N SER A 649 27.09 50.14 -36.09
CA SER A 649 28.45 49.66 -36.37
C SER A 649 28.50 48.21 -36.87
N SER A 650 29.54 47.90 -37.64
CA SER A 650 29.96 46.54 -38.01
C SER A 650 31.30 46.16 -37.32
N ALA A 651 31.59 46.75 -36.16
CA ALA A 651 32.91 46.67 -35.54
C ALA A 651 33.07 45.37 -34.73
N GLY A 652 34.15 44.63 -34.97
CA GLY A 652 34.46 43.40 -34.23
C GLY A 652 33.78 42.14 -34.75
N GLY A 653 33.13 42.18 -35.92
CA GLY A 653 32.47 41.02 -36.54
C GLY A 653 30.99 40.83 -36.16
N ASN A 654 30.37 41.84 -35.56
CA ASN A 654 28.94 41.86 -35.23
C ASN A 654 28.23 42.98 -36.02
N VAL A 655 26.93 42.85 -36.25
CA VAL A 655 26.05 43.96 -36.69
C VAL A 655 25.29 44.48 -35.47
N VAL A 656 25.23 45.80 -35.29
CA VAL A 656 24.43 46.43 -34.23
C VAL A 656 23.40 47.37 -34.84
N ILE A 657 22.12 47.10 -34.58
CA ILE A 657 20.97 47.91 -34.97
C ILE A 657 20.51 48.72 -33.75
N ASP A 658 20.34 50.04 -33.88
CA ASP A 658 19.76 50.93 -32.89
C ASP A 658 18.36 51.35 -33.30
N THR A 659 17.40 50.94 -32.50
CA THR A 659 15.98 51.18 -32.73
C THR A 659 15.50 52.48 -32.07
N GLY A 660 16.38 53.18 -31.35
CA GLY A 660 16.06 54.33 -30.49
C GLY A 660 15.49 53.95 -29.11
N ALA A 661 14.94 52.74 -28.96
CA ALA A 661 14.48 52.20 -27.69
C ALA A 661 15.49 51.23 -27.05
N GLY A 662 16.51 50.83 -27.81
CA GLY A 662 17.41 49.74 -27.48
C GLY A 662 18.30 49.37 -28.67
N THR A 663 19.18 48.39 -28.49
CA THR A 663 20.04 47.87 -29.57
C THR A 663 19.85 46.38 -29.78
N ILE A 664 19.84 45.94 -31.03
CA ILE A 664 19.87 44.52 -31.41
C ILE A 664 21.27 44.20 -31.95
N THR A 665 21.99 43.32 -31.27
CA THR A 665 23.32 42.84 -31.69
C THR A 665 23.19 41.48 -32.35
N LEU A 666 23.56 41.39 -33.63
CA LEU A 666 23.72 40.13 -34.35
C LEU A 666 25.18 39.70 -34.25
N GLN A 667 25.44 38.69 -33.42
CA GLN A 667 26.79 38.23 -33.15
C GLN A 667 27.36 37.46 -34.34
N GLY A 668 28.57 37.80 -34.79
CA GLY A 668 29.26 37.08 -35.86
C GLY A 668 28.74 37.36 -37.28
N VAL A 669 27.73 38.23 -37.44
CA VAL A 669 27.10 38.51 -38.74
C VAL A 669 27.84 39.60 -39.51
N ASN A 670 27.97 39.43 -40.83
CA ASN A 670 28.44 40.47 -41.72
C ASN A 670 27.26 41.27 -42.32
N LEU A 671 27.29 42.59 -42.18
CA LEU A 671 26.28 43.51 -42.73
C LEU A 671 26.03 43.31 -44.23
N ALA A 672 27.04 42.91 -45.00
CA ALA A 672 26.90 42.69 -46.44
C ALA A 672 26.01 41.49 -46.82
N HIS A 673 25.67 40.64 -45.85
CA HIS A 673 24.83 39.45 -46.04
C HIS A 673 23.40 39.64 -45.57
N LEU A 674 23.05 40.84 -45.09
CA LEU A 674 21.69 41.17 -44.71
C LEU A 674 20.94 41.83 -45.89
N ASP A 675 19.75 41.34 -46.20
CA ASP A 675 18.85 41.89 -47.21
C ASP A 675 17.40 42.01 -46.72
N ALA A 676 16.47 42.39 -47.60
CA ALA A 676 15.08 42.64 -47.22
C ALA A 676 14.32 41.37 -46.77
N ASN A 677 14.81 40.18 -47.11
CA ASN A 677 14.18 38.93 -46.70
C ASN A 677 14.45 38.65 -45.22
N ASP A 678 15.58 39.10 -44.65
CA ASP A 678 15.93 38.85 -43.24
C ASP A 678 15.03 39.61 -42.24
N PHE A 679 14.20 40.54 -42.73
CA PHE A 679 13.42 41.45 -41.88
C PHE A 679 11.92 41.43 -42.20
N LEU A 680 11.11 41.60 -41.16
CA LEU A 680 9.69 41.95 -41.26
C LEU A 680 9.50 43.38 -40.73
N PHE A 681 8.72 44.20 -41.42
CA PHE A 681 8.48 45.62 -41.12
C PHE A 681 6.98 45.90 -40.98
#